data_AF-A0A8T0KRY5-F1
#
_entry.id   AF-A0A8T0KRY5-F1
#
_cell.length_a   1.000
_cell.length_b   1.000
_cell.length_c   1.000
_cell.angle_alpha   90.00
_cell.angle_beta   90.00
_cell.angle_gamma   90.00
#
_symmetry.space_group_name_H-M   'P 1'
#
loop_
_entity.id
_entity.type
_entity.pdbx_description
1 polymer ?
#
loop_
_entity_poly.entity_id
_entity_poly.type
_entity_poly.pdbx_seq_one_letter_code
_entity_poly.pdbx_strand_id
1 'polypeptide(L)'
;MEELMDRARNRDSNGVSEVIYDMIAAGLSPGPRSFHGLVVSHALNGHEEAAMESLRRELAAGLRPVHETFMALVRLFGSKGRAIRGLEILGDMQDLNYDIRQAWIVLIDELVRSKHLEGANEVFFKGADIGLKATDEVYDLLIQEDCKAGDHSNALDIAYEMEAAGRMATTFHFNCLLSVQATCGIPEIAFATFENMEYGEDYMKPDTDTYNWVIQAYTRAESYDRVQDVAELLGMMVEAHKRIQPNVKTHALLVECFTKYCVVREAIRHFRALKNFEGGTKVLHDEGNHGDPLSLYLRALCREGRIVEMLEALEVMAKDNQPIPSRAMILSRKYRTLVSSWIEPLQEEAELGYEIDYIARYIEEGGLTGERKRWVPRRGKTPLDPDAQGFIYSNPMETSFKQRCLEDLRDYNKKLLKTLQIEGLAVLGDGVSEYDYIRVKERLKKLIKGPEQNSLKPKAASKMLVSELKEELEAQDLPTDGTRNILYQRVQKARRINRSRGRPLWIPPVEEEEEEVDEELDALISRIQLQEGNTEFWRRRFLGEGLTVDQEMTVDAGKSDVSEVADDIDAIEDAAKDVEDDEVDEEEEEAEQVEEEVEPAENQDVDRIKVKEVEAKKPLQMIGVQLFKDSDQPVTRSKKFRKSRLQAADDDDDDWFPLDVFEAFKEMRKRKIFDVSDMYTLADAWGWTWERELKNKPPRRWSQEWEVELAIKVMQKVIELGGTPTIGDCAIILRAAIRAPLPSAFLTILQTTHGLGYKFGSSLYDEIISLCIDLGELDAAVAVVADLETTGILVSDQTLDRVISAKQRIDNTSNGVITDEGL
;
A
#
# COMPACT_ATOMS: atom_id res chain seq x y z
N MET A 1 28.52 -6.18 -65.88
CA MET A 1 27.30 -5.74 -65.16
C MET A 1 27.04 -6.57 -63.92
N GLU A 2 26.94 -7.89 -64.00
CA GLU A 2 26.77 -8.74 -62.80
C GLU A 2 27.93 -8.53 -61.81
N GLU A 3 29.18 -8.67 -62.29
CA GLU A 3 30.39 -8.33 -61.53
C GLU A 3 30.35 -6.93 -60.88
N LEU A 4 29.84 -5.91 -61.57
CA LEU A 4 29.71 -4.56 -61.04
C LEU A 4 28.74 -4.53 -59.85
N MET A 5 27.59 -5.19 -59.98
CA MET A 5 26.61 -5.31 -58.89
C MET A 5 27.14 -6.14 -57.72
N ASP A 6 27.97 -7.15 -57.97
CA ASP A 6 28.54 -7.99 -56.93
C ASP A 6 29.70 -7.31 -56.19
N ARG A 7 30.59 -6.58 -56.90
CA ARG A 7 31.55 -5.65 -56.27
C ARG A 7 30.81 -4.59 -55.44
N ALA A 8 29.69 -4.05 -55.93
CA ALA A 8 28.88 -3.07 -55.18
C ALA A 8 28.25 -3.64 -53.90
N ARG A 9 27.68 -4.86 -53.95
CA ARG A 9 27.17 -5.59 -52.79
C ARG A 9 28.27 -5.87 -51.75
N ASN A 10 29.46 -6.20 -52.23
CA ASN A 10 30.65 -6.43 -51.41
C ASN A 10 31.32 -5.12 -50.91
N ARG A 11 30.66 -3.96 -51.12
CA ARG A 11 31.11 -2.61 -50.72
C ARG A 11 32.41 -2.12 -51.39
N ASP A 12 32.84 -2.75 -52.47
CA ASP A 12 34.06 -2.38 -53.20
C ASP A 12 33.81 -1.23 -54.19
N SER A 13 33.72 0.00 -53.66
CA SER A 13 33.49 1.18 -54.50
C SER A 13 34.65 1.49 -55.48
N ASN A 14 35.86 1.02 -55.15
CA ASN A 14 37.02 1.18 -56.04
C ASN A 14 36.89 0.25 -57.23
N GLY A 15 36.65 -1.04 -57.00
CA GLY A 15 36.44 -2.01 -58.07
C GLY A 15 35.15 -1.79 -58.88
N VAL A 16 34.10 -1.21 -58.30
CA VAL A 16 32.94 -0.72 -59.08
C VAL A 16 33.36 0.43 -60.01
N SER A 17 34.23 1.33 -59.55
CA SER A 17 34.77 2.42 -60.37
C SER A 17 35.68 1.90 -61.49
N GLU A 18 36.55 0.92 -61.20
CA GLU A 18 37.39 0.23 -62.20
C GLU A 18 36.55 -0.35 -63.34
N VAL A 19 35.52 -1.15 -63.03
CA VAL A 19 34.66 -1.78 -64.04
C VAL A 19 33.89 -0.73 -64.88
N ILE A 20 33.66 0.48 -64.34
CA ILE A 20 33.09 1.60 -65.09
C ILE A 20 34.14 2.29 -65.98
N TYR A 21 35.39 2.43 -65.53
CA TYR A 21 36.48 2.89 -66.39
C TYR A 21 36.77 1.92 -67.53
N ASP A 22 36.80 0.61 -67.26
CA ASP A 22 36.96 -0.43 -68.29
C ASP A 22 35.80 -0.43 -69.29
N MET A 23 34.56 -0.22 -68.82
CA MET A 23 33.39 -0.04 -69.68
C MET A 23 33.56 1.15 -70.63
N ILE A 24 33.99 2.31 -70.12
CA ILE A 24 34.25 3.52 -70.92
C ILE A 24 35.41 3.28 -71.91
N ALA A 25 36.50 2.63 -71.46
CA ALA A 25 37.65 2.30 -72.30
C ALA A 25 37.31 1.31 -73.44
N ALA A 26 36.36 0.41 -73.20
CA ALA A 26 35.78 -0.48 -74.22
C ALA A 26 34.79 0.22 -75.18
N GLY A 27 34.57 1.54 -75.03
CA GLY A 27 33.66 2.33 -75.87
C GLY A 27 32.17 2.18 -75.51
N LEU A 28 31.85 1.66 -74.32
CA LEU A 28 30.48 1.50 -73.84
C LEU A 28 30.10 2.66 -72.91
N SER A 29 28.90 3.22 -73.08
CA SER A 29 28.36 4.26 -72.21
C SER A 29 27.82 3.65 -70.89
N PRO A 30 28.27 4.09 -69.70
CA PRO A 30 27.70 3.65 -68.43
C PRO A 30 26.22 4.02 -68.33
N GLY A 31 25.34 3.01 -68.25
CA GLY A 31 23.91 3.23 -68.04
C GLY A 31 23.56 3.46 -66.56
N PRO A 32 22.31 3.85 -66.23
CA PRO A 32 21.87 4.17 -64.87
C PRO A 32 22.21 3.09 -63.82
N ARG A 33 22.06 1.81 -64.21
CA ARG A 33 22.36 0.66 -63.32
C ARG A 33 23.85 0.55 -62.91
N SER A 34 24.75 1.23 -63.61
CA SER A 34 26.17 1.33 -63.26
C SER A 34 26.41 2.39 -62.18
N PHE A 35 25.77 3.56 -62.32
CA PHE A 35 25.78 4.62 -61.31
C PHE A 35 25.04 4.21 -60.03
N HIS A 36 23.93 3.47 -60.16
CA HIS A 36 23.28 2.78 -59.06
C HIS A 36 24.26 1.90 -58.26
N GLY A 37 25.10 1.12 -58.94
CA GLY A 37 26.13 0.31 -58.30
C GLY A 37 27.16 1.14 -57.51
N LEU A 38 27.61 2.28 -58.06
CA LEU A 38 28.45 3.24 -57.33
C LEU A 38 27.75 3.76 -56.09
N VAL A 39 26.52 4.28 -56.23
CA VAL A 39 25.74 4.84 -55.12
C VAL A 39 25.51 3.80 -54.03
N VAL A 40 25.13 2.56 -54.37
CA VAL A 40 24.98 1.47 -53.39
C VAL A 40 26.31 1.15 -52.71
N SER A 41 27.42 1.08 -53.44
CA SER A 41 28.74 0.79 -52.85
C SER A 41 29.22 1.89 -51.88
N HIS A 42 28.91 3.16 -52.16
CA HIS A 42 29.21 4.28 -51.26
C HIS A 42 28.23 4.35 -50.09
N ALA A 43 26.94 4.07 -50.31
CA ALA A 43 25.92 4.03 -49.27
C ALA A 43 26.19 2.92 -48.23
N LEU A 44 26.55 1.71 -48.67
CA LEU A 44 26.93 0.62 -47.78
C LEU A 44 28.25 0.86 -47.02
N ASN A 45 29.07 1.80 -47.46
CA ASN A 45 30.24 2.30 -46.72
C ASN A 45 29.93 3.55 -45.87
N GLY A 46 28.72 4.11 -45.94
CA GLY A 46 28.34 5.32 -45.20
C GLY A 46 28.96 6.62 -45.74
N HIS A 47 29.44 6.64 -46.99
CA HIS A 47 30.14 7.78 -47.60
C HIS A 47 29.15 8.77 -48.25
N GLU A 48 28.55 9.67 -47.44
CA GLU A 48 27.57 10.69 -47.84
C GLU A 48 27.95 11.44 -49.13
N GLU A 49 29.14 12.07 -49.15
CA GLU A 49 29.58 12.93 -50.25
C GLU A 49 29.82 12.15 -51.56
N ALA A 50 30.45 10.97 -51.48
CA ALA A 50 30.77 10.15 -52.64
C ALA A 50 29.52 9.50 -53.28
N ALA A 51 28.51 9.20 -52.46
CA ALA A 51 27.20 8.75 -52.95
C ALA A 51 26.50 9.89 -53.71
N MET A 52 26.46 11.11 -53.15
CA MET A 52 25.88 12.28 -53.83
C MET A 52 26.65 12.66 -55.10
N GLU A 53 27.98 12.61 -55.10
CA GLU A 53 28.77 12.89 -56.30
C GLU A 53 28.61 11.80 -57.38
N SER A 54 28.18 10.60 -57.00
CA SER A 54 27.78 9.57 -57.96
C SER A 54 26.42 9.84 -58.58
N LEU A 55 25.44 10.33 -57.80
CA LEU A 55 24.14 10.81 -58.31
C LEU A 55 24.31 12.03 -59.24
N ARG A 56 25.13 13.02 -58.85
CA ARG A 56 25.41 14.21 -59.67
C ARG A 56 26.02 13.84 -61.02
N ARG A 57 26.93 12.87 -61.07
CA ARG A 57 27.51 12.37 -62.33
C ARG A 57 26.50 11.63 -63.20
N GLU A 58 25.55 10.90 -62.61
CA GLU A 58 24.45 10.26 -63.34
C GLU A 58 23.55 11.33 -64.00
N LEU A 59 23.11 12.33 -63.23
CA LEU A 59 22.29 13.45 -63.71
C LEU A 59 23.03 14.31 -64.75
N ALA A 60 24.31 14.62 -64.53
CA ALA A 60 25.13 15.40 -65.47
C ALA A 60 25.42 14.66 -66.80
N ALA A 61 25.34 13.33 -66.81
CA ALA A 61 25.37 12.52 -68.03
C ALA A 61 24.03 12.52 -68.79
N GLY A 62 23.01 13.25 -68.32
CA GLY A 62 21.66 13.27 -68.90
C GLY A 62 20.85 12.00 -68.62
N LEU A 63 21.29 11.18 -67.65
CA LEU A 63 20.60 9.95 -67.27
C LEU A 63 19.56 10.22 -66.18
N ARG A 64 18.45 9.48 -66.21
CA ARG A 64 17.46 9.47 -65.13
C ARG A 64 17.83 8.37 -64.13
N PRO A 65 18.15 8.69 -62.85
CA PRO A 65 18.49 7.68 -61.85
C PRO A 65 17.34 6.71 -61.60
N VAL A 66 17.67 5.44 -61.33
CA VAL A 66 16.65 4.43 -61.01
C VAL A 66 16.11 4.62 -59.59
N HIS A 67 14.87 4.18 -59.33
CA HIS A 67 14.21 4.32 -58.03
C HIS A 67 15.05 3.72 -56.89
N GLU A 68 15.73 2.60 -57.14
CA GLU A 68 16.62 1.93 -56.21
C GLU A 68 17.86 2.76 -55.83
N THR A 69 18.30 3.70 -56.67
CA THR A 69 19.38 4.66 -56.34
C THR A 69 18.92 5.62 -55.25
N PHE A 70 17.74 6.21 -55.40
CA PHE A 70 17.16 7.08 -54.36
C PHE A 70 16.87 6.29 -53.07
N MET A 71 16.31 5.09 -53.17
CA MET A 71 16.11 4.20 -52.01
C MET A 71 17.40 3.78 -51.28
N ALA A 72 18.57 3.89 -51.94
CA ALA A 72 19.87 3.69 -51.29
C ALA A 72 20.37 4.96 -50.59
N LEU A 73 20.18 6.13 -51.21
CA LEU A 73 20.52 7.44 -50.62
C LEU A 73 19.64 7.78 -49.41
N VAL A 74 18.34 7.48 -49.48
CA VAL A 74 17.40 7.68 -48.36
C VAL A 74 17.82 6.86 -47.14
N ARG A 75 18.16 5.57 -47.31
CA ARG A 75 18.70 4.75 -46.22
C ARG A 75 20.04 5.26 -45.70
N LEU A 76 20.93 5.70 -46.60
CA LEU A 76 22.20 6.31 -46.21
C LEU A 76 21.96 7.53 -45.29
N PHE A 77 21.12 8.49 -45.70
CA PHE A 77 20.85 9.68 -44.90
C PHE A 77 20.04 9.41 -43.63
N GLY A 78 19.08 8.47 -43.68
CA GLY A 78 18.37 7.99 -42.49
C GLY A 78 19.33 7.41 -41.45
N SER A 79 20.20 6.48 -41.85
CA SER A 79 21.18 5.80 -40.98
C SER A 79 22.25 6.73 -40.37
N LYS A 80 22.25 8.00 -40.77
CA LYS A 80 23.17 9.07 -40.37
C LYS A 80 22.46 10.23 -39.66
N GLY A 81 21.17 10.13 -39.38
CA GLY A 81 20.38 11.20 -38.74
C GLY A 81 20.16 12.43 -39.62
N ARG A 82 20.38 12.35 -40.93
CA ARG A 82 20.38 13.50 -41.84
C ARG A 82 18.98 13.78 -42.41
N ALA A 83 17.99 13.99 -41.55
CA ALA A 83 16.58 14.21 -41.92
C ALA A 83 16.41 15.21 -43.08
N ILE A 84 17.04 16.39 -43.00
CA ILE A 84 17.04 17.41 -44.06
C ILE A 84 17.56 16.89 -45.40
N ARG A 85 18.66 16.12 -45.44
CA ARG A 85 19.18 15.50 -46.68
C ARG A 85 18.26 14.40 -47.20
N GLY A 86 17.59 13.67 -46.31
CA GLY A 86 16.54 12.74 -46.71
C GLY A 86 15.39 13.45 -47.42
N LEU A 87 14.93 14.59 -46.88
CA LEU A 87 13.88 15.42 -47.47
C LEU A 87 14.32 16.04 -48.82
N GLU A 88 15.57 16.51 -48.96
CA GLU A 88 16.12 16.95 -50.26
C GLU A 88 16.00 15.83 -51.31
N ILE A 89 16.37 14.59 -50.96
CA ILE A 89 16.28 13.43 -51.87
C ILE A 89 14.83 13.06 -52.21
N LEU A 90 13.88 13.23 -51.29
CA LEU A 90 12.45 13.05 -51.59
C LEU A 90 11.94 14.14 -52.54
N GLY A 91 12.45 15.38 -52.43
CA GLY A 91 12.22 16.45 -53.40
C GLY A 91 12.76 16.10 -54.80
N ASP A 92 14.03 15.69 -54.89
CA ASP A 92 14.65 15.23 -56.15
C ASP A 92 13.85 14.10 -56.82
N MET A 93 13.33 13.14 -56.02
CA MET A 93 12.44 12.08 -56.49
C MET A 93 11.11 12.63 -57.04
N GLN A 94 10.50 13.61 -56.35
CA GLN A 94 9.22 14.19 -56.72
C GLN A 94 9.31 15.03 -58.01
N ASP A 95 10.35 15.86 -58.16
CA ASP A 95 10.64 16.60 -59.39
C ASP A 95 10.87 15.65 -60.58
N LEU A 96 11.55 14.53 -60.34
CA LEU A 96 11.71 13.45 -61.31
C LEU A 96 10.48 12.54 -61.45
N ASN A 97 9.33 12.92 -60.91
CA ASN A 97 8.04 12.22 -61.02
C ASN A 97 8.11 10.74 -60.59
N TYR A 98 8.75 10.46 -59.46
CA TYR A 98 8.70 9.18 -58.76
C TYR A 98 7.68 9.20 -57.60
N ASP A 99 7.18 8.03 -57.23
CA ASP A 99 6.33 7.86 -56.05
C ASP A 99 7.19 7.85 -54.77
N ILE A 100 7.11 8.94 -54.00
CA ILE A 100 7.91 9.12 -52.79
C ILE A 100 7.41 8.34 -51.57
N ARG A 101 6.20 7.75 -51.60
CA ARG A 101 5.56 7.15 -50.40
C ARG A 101 6.42 6.07 -49.74
N GLN A 102 6.97 5.15 -50.54
CA GLN A 102 7.81 4.07 -50.04
C GLN A 102 9.18 4.56 -49.53
N ALA A 103 9.72 5.62 -50.12
CA ALA A 103 10.98 6.24 -49.72
C ALA A 103 10.82 7.02 -48.41
N TRP A 104 9.75 7.81 -48.28
CA TRP A 104 9.41 8.56 -47.08
C TRP A 104 9.22 7.65 -45.85
N ILE A 105 8.47 6.56 -45.99
CA ILE A 105 8.33 5.53 -44.93
C ILE A 105 9.69 4.97 -44.50
N VAL A 106 10.57 4.65 -45.46
CA VAL A 106 11.91 4.11 -45.18
C VAL A 106 12.87 5.16 -44.59
N LEU A 107 12.65 6.46 -44.85
CA LEU A 107 13.39 7.53 -44.19
C LEU A 107 13.04 7.60 -42.70
N ILE A 108 11.74 7.55 -42.36
CA ILE A 108 11.24 7.56 -40.98
C ILE A 108 11.77 6.34 -40.22
N ASP A 109 11.52 5.13 -40.75
CA ASP A 109 11.95 3.85 -40.17
C ASP A 109 13.46 3.80 -39.86
N GLU A 110 14.30 4.26 -40.80
CA GLU A 110 15.76 4.27 -40.61
C GLU A 110 16.22 5.38 -39.64
N LEU A 111 15.54 6.54 -39.58
CA LEU A 111 15.81 7.60 -38.60
C LEU A 111 15.46 7.14 -37.17
N VAL A 112 14.31 6.49 -36.97
CA VAL A 112 13.93 5.90 -35.67
C VAL A 112 14.92 4.80 -35.28
N ARG A 113 15.23 3.88 -36.19
CA ARG A 113 16.21 2.80 -35.97
C ARG A 113 17.61 3.32 -35.57
N SER A 114 18.01 4.48 -36.08
CA SER A 114 19.28 5.14 -35.75
C SER A 114 19.19 6.12 -34.57
N LYS A 115 18.05 6.17 -33.86
CA LYS A 115 17.78 7.01 -32.67
C LYS A 115 17.73 8.51 -32.94
N HIS A 116 17.28 8.91 -34.13
CA HIS A 116 17.10 10.31 -34.53
C HIS A 116 15.61 10.67 -34.61
N LEU A 117 14.90 10.48 -33.49
CA LEU A 117 13.43 10.60 -33.37
C LEU A 117 12.90 11.98 -33.75
N GLU A 118 13.49 13.07 -33.25
CA GLU A 118 13.16 14.46 -33.65
C GLU A 118 13.14 14.64 -35.18
N GLY A 119 14.12 14.07 -35.87
CA GLY A 119 14.24 14.12 -37.33
C GLY A 119 13.25 13.19 -38.04
N ALA A 120 12.87 12.07 -37.42
CA ALA A 120 11.81 11.20 -37.93
C ALA A 120 10.45 11.92 -37.85
N ASN A 121 10.20 12.64 -36.76
CA ASN A 121 8.98 13.43 -36.54
C ASN A 121 8.90 14.62 -37.52
N GLU A 122 10.02 15.35 -37.73
CA GLU A 122 10.10 16.40 -38.77
C GLU A 122 9.80 15.85 -40.18
N VAL A 123 10.30 14.66 -40.50
CA VAL A 123 10.02 13.99 -41.79
C VAL A 123 8.57 13.53 -41.89
N PHE A 124 7.99 13.02 -40.80
CA PHE A 124 6.61 12.57 -40.74
C PHE A 124 5.63 13.71 -41.01
N PHE A 125 5.67 14.80 -40.24
CA PHE A 125 4.71 15.89 -40.40
C PHE A 125 4.81 16.57 -41.78
N LYS A 126 6.01 16.80 -42.30
CA LYS A 126 6.19 17.34 -43.67
C LYS A 126 5.66 16.42 -44.77
N GLY A 127 5.57 15.11 -44.51
CA GLY A 127 4.89 14.17 -45.40
C GLY A 127 3.37 14.26 -45.30
N ALA A 128 2.85 14.34 -44.07
CA ALA A 128 1.42 14.51 -43.78
C ALA A 128 0.86 15.82 -44.37
N ASP A 129 1.59 16.94 -44.25
CA ASP A 129 1.29 18.24 -44.86
C ASP A 129 1.04 18.16 -46.38
N ILE A 130 1.76 17.26 -47.06
CA ILE A 130 1.71 17.05 -48.52
C ILE A 130 0.65 15.96 -48.86
N GLY A 131 -0.02 15.38 -47.87
CA GLY A 131 -1.06 14.36 -48.01
C GLY A 131 -0.53 12.93 -48.13
N LEU A 132 0.72 12.67 -47.76
CA LEU A 132 1.24 11.30 -47.66
C LEU A 132 0.62 10.60 -46.45
N LYS A 133 0.10 9.38 -46.65
CA LYS A 133 -0.44 8.55 -45.57
C LYS A 133 0.55 7.44 -45.20
N ALA A 134 0.94 7.38 -43.93
CA ALA A 134 1.84 6.35 -43.42
C ALA A 134 1.13 4.98 -43.30
N THR A 135 1.91 3.91 -43.15
CA THR A 135 1.43 2.57 -42.76
C THR A 135 1.13 2.52 -41.26
N ASP A 136 0.27 1.59 -40.84
CA ASP A 136 -0.06 1.38 -39.42
C ASP A 136 1.21 1.16 -38.60
N GLU A 137 2.12 0.33 -39.10
CA GLU A 137 3.47 0.06 -38.54
C GLU A 137 4.30 1.32 -38.25
N VAL A 138 4.10 2.42 -38.98
CA VAL A 138 4.82 3.70 -38.77
C VAL A 138 4.11 4.55 -37.71
N TYR A 139 2.78 4.55 -37.66
CA TYR A 139 2.04 5.19 -36.56
C TYR A 139 2.31 4.45 -35.24
N ASP A 140 2.24 3.11 -35.23
CA ASP A 140 2.60 2.26 -34.11
C ASP A 140 4.02 2.57 -33.60
N LEU A 141 5.00 2.63 -34.51
CA LEU A 141 6.42 2.86 -34.19
C LEU A 141 6.66 4.26 -33.60
N LEU A 142 6.16 5.32 -34.24
CA LEU A 142 6.41 6.69 -33.79
C LEU A 142 5.73 6.96 -32.44
N ILE A 143 4.45 6.61 -32.31
CA ILE A 143 3.71 6.77 -31.04
C ILE A 143 4.39 5.99 -29.92
N GLN A 144 4.88 4.77 -30.19
CA GLN A 144 5.59 3.98 -29.17
C GLN A 144 6.95 4.59 -28.78
N GLU A 145 7.74 5.10 -29.72
CA GLU A 145 9.06 5.68 -29.43
C GLU A 145 8.98 7.10 -28.82
N ASP A 146 8.02 7.93 -29.23
CA ASP A 146 7.75 9.23 -28.57
C ASP A 146 7.25 9.02 -27.14
N CYS A 147 6.37 8.03 -26.90
CA CYS A 147 5.96 7.66 -25.55
C CYS A 147 7.14 7.17 -24.69
N LYS A 148 8.12 6.44 -25.26
CA LYS A 148 9.36 6.04 -24.56
C LYS A 148 10.32 7.21 -24.32
N ALA A 149 10.37 8.18 -25.24
CA ALA A 149 11.21 9.37 -25.13
C ALA A 149 10.64 10.41 -24.14
N GLY A 150 9.33 10.38 -23.92
CA GLY A 150 8.62 11.32 -23.05
C GLY A 150 7.98 12.49 -23.79
N ASP A 151 7.95 12.52 -25.12
CA ASP A 151 7.26 13.56 -25.89
C ASP A 151 5.79 13.20 -26.08
N HIS A 152 5.01 13.47 -25.04
CA HIS A 152 3.58 13.18 -25.00
C HIS A 152 2.81 14.01 -26.03
N SER A 153 3.22 15.25 -26.25
CA SER A 153 2.70 16.16 -27.27
C SER A 153 2.80 15.54 -28.66
N ASN A 154 3.99 15.09 -29.05
CA ASN A 154 4.24 14.55 -30.39
C ASN A 154 3.49 13.23 -30.62
N ALA A 155 3.52 12.31 -29.64
CA ALA A 155 2.75 11.06 -29.69
C ALA A 155 1.23 11.30 -29.88
N LEU A 156 0.69 12.36 -29.28
CA LEU A 156 -0.72 12.73 -29.38
C LEU A 156 -1.05 13.38 -30.73
N ASP A 157 -0.22 14.30 -31.23
CA ASP A 157 -0.46 14.93 -32.52
C ASP A 157 -0.26 13.92 -33.69
N ILE A 158 0.62 12.91 -33.56
CA ILE A 158 0.66 11.75 -34.50
C ILE A 158 -0.61 10.89 -34.40
N ALA A 159 -1.15 10.66 -33.20
CA ALA A 159 -2.40 9.93 -33.03
C ALA A 159 -3.59 10.67 -33.68
N TYR A 160 -3.61 12.00 -33.63
CA TYR A 160 -4.59 12.79 -34.38
C TYR A 160 -4.39 12.72 -35.90
N GLU A 161 -3.15 12.73 -36.39
CA GLU A 161 -2.87 12.49 -37.83
C GLU A 161 -3.24 11.08 -38.29
N MET A 162 -3.22 10.09 -37.38
CA MET A 162 -3.73 8.74 -37.66
C MET A 162 -5.26 8.74 -37.85
N GLU A 163 -6.00 9.39 -36.94
CA GLU A 163 -7.46 9.56 -37.07
C GLU A 163 -7.82 10.34 -38.34
N ALA A 164 -7.12 11.44 -38.62
CA ALA A 164 -7.30 12.26 -39.83
C ALA A 164 -6.98 11.49 -41.12
N ALA A 165 -5.98 10.59 -41.09
CA ALA A 165 -5.71 9.66 -42.18
C ALA A 165 -6.82 8.62 -42.38
N GLY A 166 -7.76 8.47 -41.44
CA GLY A 166 -8.85 7.50 -41.48
C GLY A 166 -8.47 6.11 -40.95
N ARG A 167 -7.42 6.04 -40.13
CA ARG A 167 -7.04 4.84 -39.36
C ARG A 167 -7.63 4.94 -37.95
N MET A 168 -7.83 3.80 -37.29
CA MET A 168 -8.52 3.73 -36.00
C MET A 168 -7.53 3.38 -34.88
N ALA A 169 -7.52 4.16 -33.80
CA ALA A 169 -6.70 3.87 -32.63
C ALA A 169 -7.16 2.56 -31.95
N THR A 170 -6.24 1.61 -31.82
CA THR A 170 -6.47 0.31 -31.16
C THR A 170 -6.01 0.34 -29.70
N THR A 171 -6.36 -0.68 -28.91
CA THR A 171 -5.92 -0.83 -27.51
C THR A 171 -4.40 -0.62 -27.31
N PHE A 172 -3.55 -1.00 -28.29
CA PHE A 172 -2.10 -0.73 -28.28
C PHE A 172 -1.77 0.77 -28.21
N HIS A 173 -2.44 1.58 -29.02
CA HIS A 173 -2.21 3.03 -29.11
C HIS A 173 -2.58 3.72 -27.80
N PHE A 174 -3.76 3.40 -27.26
CA PHE A 174 -4.18 3.88 -25.94
C PHE A 174 -3.24 3.39 -24.83
N ASN A 175 -2.79 2.14 -24.85
CA ASN A 175 -1.83 1.62 -23.86
C ASN A 175 -0.48 2.35 -23.91
N CYS A 176 -0.02 2.82 -25.07
CA CYS A 176 1.17 3.68 -25.17
C CYS A 176 0.94 5.03 -24.47
N LEU A 177 -0.18 5.70 -24.75
CA LEU A 177 -0.54 6.97 -24.12
C LEU A 177 -0.77 6.85 -22.60
N LEU A 178 -1.42 5.77 -22.16
CA LEU A 178 -1.62 5.44 -20.75
C LEU A 178 -0.31 5.17 -20.02
N SER A 179 0.66 4.48 -20.66
CA SER A 179 1.98 4.25 -20.06
C SER A 179 2.69 5.57 -19.74
N VAL A 180 2.53 6.55 -20.63
CA VAL A 180 3.01 7.93 -20.50
C VAL A 180 2.33 8.67 -19.35
N GLN A 181 1.00 8.66 -19.30
CA GLN A 181 0.20 9.31 -18.26
C GLN A 181 0.49 8.72 -16.87
N ALA A 182 0.75 7.41 -16.82
CA ALA A 182 1.16 6.68 -15.63
C ALA A 182 2.61 6.98 -15.20
N THR A 183 3.55 7.20 -16.15
CA THR A 183 4.90 7.64 -15.78
C THR A 183 4.94 9.04 -15.18
N CYS A 184 4.06 9.94 -15.64
CA CYS A 184 3.94 11.31 -15.12
C CYS A 184 3.05 11.44 -13.87
N GLY A 185 2.40 10.36 -13.42
CA GLY A 185 1.58 10.37 -12.20
C GLY A 185 0.34 11.27 -12.30
N ILE A 186 -0.30 11.35 -13.47
CA ILE A 186 -1.50 12.17 -13.72
C ILE A 186 -2.73 11.27 -13.87
N PRO A 187 -3.30 10.75 -12.75
CA PRO A 187 -4.33 9.73 -12.79
C PRO A 187 -5.65 10.22 -13.41
N GLU A 188 -5.99 11.50 -13.33
CA GLU A 188 -7.23 12.04 -13.90
C GLU A 188 -7.27 11.90 -15.42
N ILE A 189 -6.13 12.12 -16.10
CA ILE A 189 -6.00 12.00 -17.55
C ILE A 189 -5.84 10.52 -17.96
N ALA A 190 -5.19 9.71 -17.13
CA ALA A 190 -5.15 8.26 -17.31
C ALA A 190 -6.56 7.64 -17.23
N PHE A 191 -7.36 8.04 -16.23
CA PHE A 191 -8.73 7.55 -16.07
C PHE A 191 -9.65 8.04 -17.19
N ALA A 192 -9.58 9.32 -17.57
CA ALA A 192 -10.33 9.81 -18.73
C ALA A 192 -9.94 9.09 -20.04
N THR A 193 -8.68 8.70 -20.19
CA THR A 193 -8.22 7.89 -21.35
C THR A 193 -8.79 6.46 -21.27
N PHE A 194 -8.85 5.85 -20.08
CA PHE A 194 -9.49 4.56 -19.83
C PHE A 194 -11.01 4.57 -20.08
N GLU A 195 -11.75 5.59 -19.63
CA GLU A 195 -13.20 5.71 -19.88
C GLU A 195 -13.52 5.74 -21.39
N ASN A 196 -12.70 6.44 -22.19
CA ASN A 196 -12.86 6.47 -23.65
C ASN A 196 -12.69 5.07 -24.28
N MET A 197 -11.80 4.22 -23.73
CA MET A 197 -11.65 2.82 -24.14
C MET A 197 -12.82 1.96 -23.68
N GLU A 198 -13.25 2.11 -22.43
CA GLU A 198 -14.34 1.32 -21.83
C GLU A 198 -15.67 1.55 -22.55
N TYR A 199 -16.01 2.80 -22.86
CA TYR A 199 -17.23 3.15 -23.60
C TYR A 199 -17.05 3.12 -25.13
N GLY A 200 -15.83 2.90 -25.62
CA GLY A 200 -15.47 2.86 -27.04
C GLY A 200 -15.92 1.63 -27.83
N GLU A 201 -15.47 1.51 -29.08
CA GLU A 201 -15.77 0.35 -29.96
C GLU A 201 -14.91 -0.89 -29.58
N ASP A 202 -15.28 -2.10 -30.05
CA ASP A 202 -14.68 -3.36 -29.57
C ASP A 202 -13.15 -3.49 -29.79
N TYR A 203 -12.55 -2.75 -30.74
CA TYR A 203 -11.11 -2.79 -31.07
C TYR A 203 -10.22 -1.88 -30.20
N MET A 204 -10.83 -1.07 -29.33
CA MET A 204 -10.13 -0.17 -28.40
C MET A 204 -10.43 -0.50 -26.93
N LYS A 205 -11.10 -1.62 -26.64
CA LYS A 205 -11.44 -2.00 -25.25
C LYS A 205 -10.20 -2.21 -24.38
N PRO A 206 -10.28 -1.92 -23.06
CA PRO A 206 -9.22 -2.22 -22.12
C PRO A 206 -8.77 -3.68 -22.13
N ASP A 207 -7.47 -3.90 -21.98
CA ASP A 207 -6.83 -5.18 -21.67
C ASP A 207 -6.14 -5.14 -20.30
N THR A 208 -5.53 -6.24 -19.86
CA THR A 208 -4.84 -6.31 -18.57
C THR A 208 -3.76 -5.23 -18.41
N ASP A 209 -3.07 -4.83 -19.48
CA ASP A 209 -2.05 -3.79 -19.39
C ASP A 209 -2.65 -2.38 -19.37
N THR A 210 -3.83 -2.16 -19.97
CA THR A 210 -4.63 -0.94 -19.75
C THR A 210 -4.90 -0.73 -18.25
N TYR A 211 -5.42 -1.76 -17.57
CA TYR A 211 -5.66 -1.70 -16.12
C TYR A 211 -4.35 -1.50 -15.35
N ASN A 212 -3.26 -2.19 -15.73
CA ASN A 212 -1.96 -2.00 -15.09
C ASN A 212 -1.46 -0.56 -15.18
N TRP A 213 -1.62 0.13 -16.31
CA TRP A 213 -1.20 1.52 -16.44
C TRP A 213 -2.04 2.48 -15.57
N VAL A 214 -3.36 2.29 -15.48
CA VAL A 214 -4.20 3.14 -14.63
C VAL A 214 -3.92 2.89 -13.13
N ILE A 215 -3.75 1.63 -12.70
CA ILE A 215 -3.29 1.31 -11.33
C ILE A 215 -1.94 1.99 -11.05
N GLN A 216 -0.99 1.93 -12.00
CA GLN A 216 0.31 2.57 -11.87
C GLN A 216 0.23 4.10 -11.79
N ALA A 217 -0.70 4.73 -12.53
CA ALA A 217 -0.95 6.17 -12.46
C ALA A 217 -1.49 6.59 -11.08
N TYR A 218 -2.46 5.84 -10.53
CA TYR A 218 -2.96 6.05 -9.17
C TYR A 218 -1.88 5.83 -8.12
N THR A 219 -1.13 4.74 -8.20
CA THR A 219 -0.05 4.37 -7.27
C THR A 219 1.05 5.44 -7.20
N ARG A 220 1.28 6.16 -8.30
CA ARG A 220 2.27 7.25 -8.41
C ARG A 220 1.72 8.63 -8.07
N ALA A 221 0.42 8.79 -7.87
CA ALA A 221 -0.19 10.06 -7.53
C ALA A 221 0.08 10.45 -6.08
N GLU A 222 0.66 11.64 -5.86
CA GLU A 222 0.92 12.20 -4.53
C GLU A 222 -0.24 13.08 -4.01
N SER A 223 -1.30 13.27 -4.80
CA SER A 223 -2.30 14.32 -4.60
C SER A 223 -3.37 14.03 -3.52
N TYR A 224 -3.81 12.78 -3.37
CA TYR A 224 -4.71 12.31 -2.30
C TYR A 224 -4.78 10.78 -2.27
N ASP A 225 -5.46 10.19 -1.28
CA ASP A 225 -5.61 8.74 -1.15
C ASP A 225 -6.31 8.11 -2.37
N ARG A 226 -5.69 7.07 -2.97
CA ARG A 226 -6.17 6.38 -4.18
C ARG A 226 -6.60 4.93 -3.92
N VAL A 227 -6.66 4.48 -2.68
CA VAL A 227 -7.12 3.13 -2.32
C VAL A 227 -8.50 2.86 -2.91
N GLN A 228 -9.43 3.81 -2.80
CA GLN A 228 -10.78 3.70 -3.34
C GLN A 228 -10.78 3.64 -4.88
N ASP A 229 -10.12 4.61 -5.55
CA ASP A 229 -10.00 4.66 -7.01
C ASP A 229 -9.44 3.34 -7.59
N VAL A 230 -8.40 2.78 -6.95
CA VAL A 230 -7.81 1.49 -7.34
C VAL A 230 -8.77 0.33 -7.05
N ALA A 231 -9.47 0.33 -5.92
CA ALA A 231 -10.38 -0.74 -5.55
C ALA A 231 -11.65 -0.78 -6.42
N GLU A 232 -12.16 0.38 -6.86
CA GLU A 232 -13.21 0.48 -7.89
C GLU A 232 -12.72 -0.06 -9.25
N LEU A 233 -11.49 0.29 -9.64
CA LEU A 233 -10.86 -0.24 -10.86
C LEU A 233 -10.68 -1.76 -10.82
N LEU A 234 -10.39 -2.36 -9.65
CA LEU A 234 -10.41 -3.82 -9.48
C LEU A 234 -11.84 -4.40 -9.58
N GLY A 235 -12.85 -3.68 -9.10
CA GLY A 235 -14.26 -4.04 -9.31
C GLY A 235 -14.60 -4.16 -10.80
N MET A 236 -14.25 -3.16 -11.61
CA MET A 236 -14.44 -3.17 -13.06
C MET A 236 -13.65 -4.32 -13.73
N MET A 237 -12.42 -4.59 -13.27
CA MET A 237 -11.60 -5.71 -13.77
C MET A 237 -12.22 -7.09 -13.46
N VAL A 238 -12.88 -7.23 -12.30
CA VAL A 238 -13.64 -8.43 -11.91
C VAL A 238 -14.91 -8.59 -12.74
N GLU A 239 -15.66 -7.52 -13.01
CA GLU A 239 -16.83 -7.61 -13.90
C GLU A 239 -16.41 -8.03 -15.32
N ALA A 240 -15.30 -7.48 -15.82
CA ALA A 240 -14.75 -7.76 -17.15
C ALA A 240 -13.92 -9.08 -17.28
N HIS A 241 -13.90 -9.93 -16.24
CA HIS A 241 -13.09 -11.15 -16.12
C HIS A 241 -13.04 -12.11 -17.33
N LYS A 242 -14.07 -12.11 -18.20
CA LYS A 242 -14.11 -12.97 -19.41
C LYS A 242 -13.21 -12.48 -20.54
N ARG A 243 -12.76 -11.23 -20.47
CA ARG A 243 -11.78 -10.62 -21.40
C ARG A 243 -10.44 -10.34 -20.73
N ILE A 244 -10.44 -10.04 -19.43
CA ILE A 244 -9.27 -9.54 -18.67
C ILE A 244 -8.97 -10.47 -17.48
N GLN A 245 -7.69 -10.70 -17.19
CA GLN A 245 -7.21 -11.45 -16.03
C GLN A 245 -6.01 -10.73 -15.39
N PRO A 246 -5.87 -10.69 -14.06
CA PRO A 246 -4.67 -10.19 -13.40
C PRO A 246 -3.40 -10.92 -13.85
N ASN A 247 -2.31 -10.18 -14.04
CA ASN A 247 -0.99 -10.74 -14.32
C ASN A 247 0.02 -10.36 -13.21
N VAL A 248 1.28 -10.78 -13.38
CA VAL A 248 2.37 -10.53 -12.41
C VAL A 248 2.56 -9.02 -12.15
N LYS A 249 2.45 -8.17 -13.19
CA LYS A 249 2.51 -6.71 -13.06
C LYS A 249 1.30 -6.17 -12.29
N THR A 250 0.10 -6.69 -12.52
CA THR A 250 -1.11 -6.32 -11.77
C THR A 250 -0.91 -6.53 -10.27
N HIS A 251 -0.52 -7.75 -9.86
CA HIS A 251 -0.33 -8.02 -8.43
C HIS A 251 0.85 -7.27 -7.82
N ALA A 252 1.94 -7.04 -8.56
CA ALA A 252 3.07 -6.25 -8.08
C ALA A 252 2.67 -4.79 -7.80
N LEU A 253 1.96 -4.13 -8.73
CA LEU A 253 1.45 -2.78 -8.56
C LEU A 253 0.45 -2.66 -7.40
N LEU A 254 -0.38 -3.68 -7.18
CA LEU A 254 -1.32 -3.68 -6.05
C LEU A 254 -0.63 -3.88 -4.70
N VAL A 255 0.44 -4.68 -4.64
CA VAL A 255 1.29 -4.76 -3.44
C VAL A 255 1.99 -3.41 -3.18
N GLU A 256 2.56 -2.77 -4.20
CA GLU A 256 3.13 -1.41 -4.10
C GLU A 256 2.08 -0.43 -3.56
N CYS A 257 0.93 -0.32 -4.22
CA CYS A 257 -0.16 0.57 -3.86
C CYS A 257 -0.63 0.33 -2.43
N PHE A 258 -1.22 -0.83 -2.12
CA PHE A 258 -1.80 -1.06 -0.79
C PHE A 258 -0.77 -0.99 0.34
N THR A 259 0.52 -1.22 0.08
CA THR A 259 1.59 -0.93 1.05
C THR A 259 1.80 0.57 1.25
N LYS A 260 1.89 1.34 0.16
CA LYS A 260 2.15 2.79 0.13
C LYS A 260 1.05 3.63 0.78
N TYR A 261 -0.20 3.14 0.76
CA TYR A 261 -1.36 3.69 1.48
C TYR A 261 -1.67 2.94 2.81
N CYS A 262 -0.79 2.07 3.29
CA CYS A 262 -0.91 1.32 4.56
C CYS A 262 -2.12 0.38 4.71
N VAL A 263 -2.74 -0.05 3.61
CA VAL A 263 -3.79 -1.09 3.56
C VAL A 263 -3.15 -2.49 3.53
N VAL A 264 -2.34 -2.80 4.54
CA VAL A 264 -1.43 -3.97 4.56
C VAL A 264 -2.17 -5.30 4.36
N ARG A 265 -3.44 -5.39 4.75
CA ARG A 265 -4.29 -6.58 4.53
C ARG A 265 -4.51 -6.92 3.06
N GLU A 266 -4.75 -5.93 2.20
CA GLU A 266 -4.90 -6.15 0.75
C GLU A 266 -3.53 -6.28 0.06
N ALA A 267 -2.48 -5.63 0.58
CA ALA A 267 -1.11 -5.89 0.15
C ALA A 267 -0.72 -7.36 0.35
N ILE A 268 -1.02 -7.95 1.53
CA ILE A 268 -0.84 -9.40 1.80
C ILE A 268 -1.62 -10.26 0.81
N ARG A 269 -2.83 -9.84 0.45
CA ARG A 269 -3.71 -10.59 -0.47
C ARG A 269 -3.10 -10.70 -1.86
N HIS A 270 -2.64 -9.59 -2.42
CA HIS A 270 -2.00 -9.59 -3.73
C HIS A 270 -0.57 -10.16 -3.70
N PHE A 271 0.16 -10.06 -2.58
CA PHE A 271 1.42 -10.77 -2.40
C PHE A 271 1.23 -12.31 -2.40
N ARG A 272 0.16 -12.82 -1.79
CA ARG A 272 -0.19 -14.26 -1.83
C ARG A 272 -0.63 -14.74 -3.21
N ALA A 273 -1.24 -13.87 -4.02
CA ALA A 273 -1.45 -14.17 -5.45
C ALA A 273 -0.10 -14.18 -6.21
N LEU A 274 0.76 -13.19 -5.97
CA LEU A 274 2.07 -13.05 -6.60
C LEU A 274 3.02 -14.22 -6.30
N LYS A 275 2.95 -14.80 -5.10
CA LYS A 275 3.65 -16.03 -4.64
C LYS A 275 3.45 -17.27 -5.54
N ASN A 276 2.33 -17.32 -6.28
CA ASN A 276 2.02 -18.41 -7.19
C ASN A 276 2.79 -18.32 -8.52
N PHE A 277 3.36 -17.16 -8.85
CA PHE A 277 4.20 -16.93 -10.03
C PHE A 277 5.68 -17.13 -9.67
N GLU A 278 6.49 -17.62 -10.61
CA GLU A 278 7.94 -17.80 -10.42
C GLU A 278 8.66 -16.45 -10.50
N GLY A 279 9.51 -16.12 -9.52
CA GLY A 279 10.19 -14.83 -9.47
C GLY A 279 9.32 -13.66 -9.03
N GLY A 280 8.14 -13.91 -8.46
CA GLY A 280 7.20 -12.85 -8.04
C GLY A 280 7.83 -11.80 -7.12
N THR A 281 8.72 -12.18 -6.20
CA THR A 281 9.40 -11.22 -5.31
C THR A 281 10.43 -10.34 -6.03
N LYS A 282 10.94 -10.77 -7.20
CA LYS A 282 11.87 -9.96 -8.02
C LYS A 282 11.16 -8.82 -8.74
N VAL A 283 9.88 -9.00 -9.06
CA VAL A 283 9.06 -7.95 -9.70
C VAL A 283 8.70 -6.82 -8.71
N LEU A 284 8.78 -7.08 -7.40
CA LEU A 284 8.66 -6.08 -6.34
C LEU A 284 9.98 -5.36 -6.00
N HIS A 285 11.10 -5.76 -6.59
CA HIS A 285 12.42 -5.24 -6.24
C HIS A 285 12.92 -4.22 -7.28
N ASP A 286 12.96 -2.96 -6.89
CA ASP A 286 13.47 -1.83 -7.68
C ASP A 286 14.86 -1.42 -7.17
N GLU A 287 15.82 -2.35 -7.29
CA GLU A 287 17.23 -2.22 -6.85
C GLU A 287 17.46 -1.84 -5.37
N GLY A 288 16.41 -1.76 -4.53
CA GLY A 288 16.49 -1.22 -3.17
C GLY A 288 16.46 0.31 -3.09
N ASN A 289 15.96 0.97 -4.14
CA ASN A 289 15.79 2.43 -4.23
C ASN A 289 14.78 2.98 -3.21
N HIS A 290 14.64 4.32 -3.17
CA HIS A 290 13.64 4.96 -2.32
C HIS A 290 12.25 4.73 -2.91
N GLY A 291 11.39 4.01 -2.19
CA GLY A 291 10.10 3.53 -2.71
C GLY A 291 10.08 2.07 -3.18
N ASP A 292 11.20 1.34 -3.10
CA ASP A 292 11.30 -0.10 -3.45
C ASP A 292 10.13 -0.91 -2.83
N PRO A 293 9.21 -1.46 -3.65
CA PRO A 293 7.96 -2.06 -3.14
C PRO A 293 8.18 -3.22 -2.16
N LEU A 294 9.17 -4.07 -2.42
CA LEU A 294 9.56 -5.18 -1.55
C LEU A 294 10.04 -4.68 -0.18
N SER A 295 10.85 -3.62 -0.14
CA SER A 295 11.33 -2.99 1.10
C SER A 295 10.20 -2.36 1.89
N LEU A 296 9.30 -1.62 1.22
CA LEU A 296 8.13 -1.04 1.89
C LEU A 296 7.24 -2.15 2.47
N TYR A 297 6.98 -3.22 1.71
CA TYR A 297 6.09 -4.31 2.12
C TYR A 297 6.63 -5.05 3.34
N LEU A 298 7.90 -5.46 3.32
CA LEU A 298 8.56 -6.09 4.47
C LEU A 298 8.54 -5.16 5.70
N ARG A 299 8.81 -3.87 5.52
CA ARG A 299 8.79 -2.89 6.62
C ARG A 299 7.38 -2.64 7.18
N ALA A 300 6.34 -2.70 6.34
CA ALA A 300 4.94 -2.56 6.77
C ALA A 300 4.48 -3.76 7.61
N LEU A 301 4.77 -5.00 7.17
CA LEU A 301 4.48 -6.22 7.93
C LEU A 301 5.13 -6.20 9.33
N CYS A 302 6.38 -5.75 9.40
CA CYS A 302 7.11 -5.62 10.66
C CYS A 302 6.55 -4.53 11.59
N ARG A 303 5.91 -3.48 11.05
CA ARG A 303 5.29 -2.40 11.84
C ARG A 303 3.92 -2.79 12.37
N GLU A 304 3.11 -3.53 11.62
CA GLU A 304 1.83 -4.08 12.11
C GLU A 304 1.97 -5.36 12.96
N GLY A 305 3.19 -5.82 13.26
CA GLY A 305 3.41 -7.06 14.03
C GLY A 305 2.92 -8.33 13.30
N ARG A 306 2.97 -8.37 11.96
CA ARG A 306 2.50 -9.48 11.11
C ARG A 306 3.60 -10.48 10.74
N ILE A 307 4.14 -11.16 11.74
CA ILE A 307 5.34 -12.00 11.57
C ILE A 307 5.06 -13.30 10.82
N VAL A 308 3.84 -13.83 10.89
CA VAL A 308 3.48 -15.05 10.15
C VAL A 308 3.51 -14.76 8.64
N GLU A 309 2.97 -13.62 8.23
CA GLU A 309 3.02 -13.12 6.86
C GLU A 309 4.43 -12.66 6.45
N MET A 310 5.20 -12.09 7.38
CA MET A 310 6.60 -11.72 7.15
C MET A 310 7.48 -12.95 6.90
N LEU A 311 7.33 -14.02 7.69
CA LEU A 311 8.02 -15.29 7.46
C LEU A 311 7.58 -15.92 6.13
N GLU A 312 6.28 -15.88 5.82
CA GLU A 312 5.78 -16.29 4.50
C GLU A 312 6.46 -15.51 3.37
N ALA A 313 6.66 -14.19 3.51
CA ALA A 313 7.38 -13.38 2.53
C ALA A 313 8.86 -13.78 2.40
N LEU A 314 9.57 -14.00 3.51
CA LEU A 314 10.97 -14.46 3.51
C LEU A 314 11.11 -15.87 2.90
N GLU A 315 10.14 -16.77 3.11
CA GLU A 315 10.12 -18.10 2.47
C GLU A 315 9.95 -18.02 0.94
N VAL A 316 9.13 -17.09 0.43
CA VAL A 316 9.02 -16.85 -1.02
C VAL A 316 10.29 -16.21 -1.58
N MET A 317 10.90 -15.26 -0.87
CA MET A 317 12.19 -14.69 -1.27
C MET A 317 13.29 -15.76 -1.35
N ALA A 318 13.31 -16.73 -0.43
CA ALA A 318 14.22 -17.87 -0.47
C ALA A 318 13.96 -18.78 -1.69
N LYS A 319 12.69 -19.09 -1.99
CA LYS A 319 12.28 -19.83 -3.20
C LYS A 319 12.76 -19.13 -4.48
N ASP A 320 12.56 -17.81 -4.57
CA ASP A 320 12.95 -17.02 -5.74
C ASP A 320 14.46 -16.75 -5.82
N ASN A 321 15.23 -16.99 -4.75
CA ASN A 321 16.63 -16.55 -4.57
C ASN A 321 16.78 -15.01 -4.63
N GLN A 322 15.84 -14.28 -4.02
CA GLN A 322 15.88 -12.83 -3.88
C GLN A 322 16.47 -12.46 -2.51
N PRO A 323 17.66 -11.82 -2.43
CA PRO A 323 18.22 -11.37 -1.15
C PRO A 323 17.37 -10.26 -0.51
N ILE A 324 17.51 -10.07 0.80
CA ILE A 324 16.83 -8.95 1.49
C ILE A 324 17.48 -7.62 1.07
N PRO A 325 16.71 -6.64 0.56
CA PRO A 325 17.25 -5.32 0.28
C PRO A 325 17.84 -4.68 1.53
N SER A 326 19.03 -4.09 1.44
CA SER A 326 19.71 -3.45 2.58
C SER A 326 18.90 -2.31 3.21
N ARG A 327 17.92 -1.78 2.47
CA ARG A 327 16.92 -0.80 2.94
C ARG A 327 15.86 -1.44 3.85
N ALA A 328 15.32 -2.59 3.45
CA ALA A 328 14.34 -3.36 4.22
C ALA A 328 14.87 -3.77 5.61
N MET A 329 16.19 -3.94 5.73
CA MET A 329 16.86 -4.33 6.97
C MET A 329 16.66 -3.36 8.14
N ILE A 330 16.45 -2.05 7.94
CA ILE A 330 16.47 -1.05 9.03
C ILE A 330 15.14 -0.31 9.12
N LEU A 331 14.44 -0.43 10.25
CA LEU A 331 13.10 0.12 10.43
C LEU A 331 13.01 1.44 11.20
N SER A 332 13.96 1.73 12.10
CA SER A 332 13.84 2.86 13.02
C SER A 332 15.16 3.59 13.28
N ARG A 333 15.06 4.82 13.80
CA ARG A 333 16.19 5.69 14.16
C ARG A 333 17.08 5.14 15.30
N LYS A 334 16.66 4.06 15.99
CA LYS A 334 17.50 3.31 16.95
C LYS A 334 18.31 2.17 16.30
N TYR A 335 18.23 1.97 14.97
CA TYR A 335 18.77 0.81 14.25
C TYR A 335 18.09 -0.53 14.60
N ARG A 336 16.81 -0.52 14.99
CA ARG A 336 15.99 -1.76 15.04
C ARG A 336 15.88 -2.35 13.63
N THR A 337 16.07 -3.66 13.49
CA THR A 337 15.88 -4.37 12.23
C THR A 337 14.55 -5.14 12.19
N LEU A 338 14.25 -5.73 11.03
CA LEU A 338 13.13 -6.64 10.83
C LEU A 338 13.13 -7.85 11.78
N VAL A 339 14.28 -8.18 12.38
CA VAL A 339 14.42 -9.30 13.31
C VAL A 339 13.75 -9.03 14.67
N SER A 340 13.70 -7.77 15.14
CA SER A 340 13.26 -7.44 16.50
C SER A 340 12.17 -6.36 16.63
N SER A 341 11.89 -5.58 15.59
CA SER A 341 11.03 -4.37 15.68
C SER A 341 9.59 -4.61 16.13
N TRP A 342 9.14 -5.87 16.10
CA TRP A 342 7.77 -6.33 16.32
C TRP A 342 7.56 -7.02 17.68
N ILE A 343 8.62 -7.21 18.47
CA ILE A 343 8.54 -7.92 19.77
C ILE A 343 7.90 -7.02 20.82
N GLU A 344 8.53 -5.88 21.15
CA GLU A 344 7.91 -4.80 21.96
C GLU A 344 8.21 -3.40 21.37
N PRO A 345 7.26 -2.45 21.46
CA PRO A 345 7.40 -1.12 20.85
C PRO A 345 8.43 -0.25 21.60
N LEU A 346 8.99 0.72 20.88
CA LEU A 346 10.18 1.52 21.25
C LEU A 346 10.05 2.31 22.57
N GLN A 347 8.81 2.48 23.03
CA GLN A 347 8.36 3.20 24.22
C GLN A 347 8.23 2.29 25.45
N GLU A 348 8.05 0.99 25.25
CA GLU A 348 7.89 -0.05 26.29
C GLU A 348 9.21 -0.79 26.56
N GLU A 349 10.19 -0.73 25.64
CA GLU A 349 11.57 -1.27 25.78
C GLU A 349 12.30 -0.90 27.09
N ALA A 350 11.85 0.13 27.82
CA ALA A 350 12.36 0.47 29.14
C ALA A 350 12.11 -0.63 30.20
N GLU A 351 11.19 -1.57 29.95
CA GLU A 351 10.93 -2.74 30.79
C GLU A 351 11.82 -3.95 30.43
N LEU A 352 12.43 -3.99 29.25
CA LEU A 352 13.29 -5.10 28.78
C LEU A 352 14.71 -5.11 29.39
N GLY A 353 14.97 -4.28 30.41
CA GLY A 353 16.27 -4.25 31.08
C GLY A 353 17.42 -3.77 30.19
N TYR A 354 17.14 -2.94 29.18
CA TYR A 354 18.16 -2.28 28.35
C TYR A 354 18.84 -1.10 29.08
N GLU A 355 19.34 -1.38 30.28
CA GLU A 355 20.62 -0.81 30.66
C GLU A 355 21.67 -1.41 29.73
N ILE A 356 21.87 -0.75 28.58
CA ILE A 356 23.17 -0.75 27.93
C ILE A 356 24.16 -0.46 29.05
N ASP A 357 25.11 -1.35 29.31
CA ASP A 357 26.13 -1.09 30.32
C ASP A 357 27.01 0.06 29.82
N TYR A 358 26.57 1.27 30.17
CA TYR A 358 27.24 2.52 29.83
C TYR A 358 28.60 2.61 30.52
N ILE A 359 28.89 1.78 31.53
CA ILE A 359 30.18 1.72 32.21
C ILE A 359 31.12 0.80 31.43
N ALA A 360 30.73 -0.44 31.13
CA ALA A 360 31.51 -1.34 30.27
C ALA A 360 31.78 -0.71 28.89
N ARG A 361 30.75 -0.17 28.24
CA ARG A 361 30.89 0.54 26.96
C ARG A 361 31.74 1.81 27.08
N TYR A 362 31.68 2.53 28.19
CA TYR A 362 32.56 3.69 28.43
C TYR A 362 34.02 3.26 28.62
N ILE A 363 34.27 2.12 29.27
CA ILE A 363 35.60 1.52 29.43
C ILE A 363 36.16 1.14 28.04
N GLU A 364 35.40 0.41 27.23
CA GLU A 364 35.79 0.02 25.86
C GLU A 364 35.96 1.22 24.91
N GLU A 365 35.12 2.26 25.01
CA GLU A 365 35.25 3.50 24.23
C GLU A 365 36.45 4.39 24.65
N GLY A 366 37.36 3.92 25.51
CA GLY A 366 38.54 4.67 25.96
C GLY A 366 38.21 5.75 27.01
N GLY A 367 37.12 5.59 27.76
CA GLY A 367 36.67 6.52 28.78
C GLY A 367 37.60 6.60 29.99
N LEU A 368 38.22 5.48 30.38
CA LEU A 368 39.23 5.45 31.44
C LEU A 368 40.58 6.04 31.01
N THR A 369 40.95 5.93 29.72
CA THR A 369 42.22 6.50 29.20
C THR A 369 42.10 7.98 28.81
N GLY A 370 40.88 8.51 28.70
CA GLY A 370 40.61 9.87 28.23
C GLY A 370 40.68 10.04 26.71
N GLU A 371 41.02 8.98 25.96
CA GLU A 371 41.12 8.98 24.50
C GLU A 371 39.75 8.93 23.80
N ARG A 372 38.67 8.77 24.59
CA ARG A 372 37.29 8.67 24.11
C ARG A 372 36.92 9.78 23.14
N LYS A 373 36.78 9.41 21.86
CA LYS A 373 36.19 10.26 20.83
C LYS A 373 34.80 10.70 21.29
N ARG A 374 34.65 12.00 21.56
CA ARG A 374 33.42 12.58 22.08
C ARG A 374 32.23 12.17 21.21
N TRP A 375 31.29 11.41 21.76
CA TRP A 375 30.10 10.99 21.03
C TRP A 375 29.24 12.21 20.68
N VAL A 376 29.40 12.68 19.44
CA VAL A 376 28.51 13.64 18.81
C VAL A 376 27.40 12.81 18.16
N PRO A 377 26.15 12.83 18.65
CA PRO A 377 25.04 12.30 17.85
C PRO A 377 25.06 13.05 16.52
N ARG A 378 25.11 12.35 15.37
CA ARG A 378 25.27 12.97 14.04
C ARG A 378 24.24 14.10 13.88
N ARG A 379 24.67 15.35 14.03
CA ARG A 379 23.80 16.55 14.06
C ARG A 379 23.38 16.98 12.66
N GLY A 380 22.74 16.08 11.92
CA GLY A 380 21.88 16.44 10.80
C GLY A 380 20.49 16.79 11.32
N LYS A 381 19.98 17.98 11.02
CA LYS A 381 18.54 18.30 11.17
C LYS A 381 17.75 17.76 9.97
N THR A 382 17.91 16.47 9.69
CA THR A 382 17.25 15.76 8.58
C THR A 382 16.37 14.67 9.17
N PRO A 383 15.02 14.77 9.07
CA PRO A 383 14.12 13.71 9.50
C PRO A 383 14.35 12.49 8.60
N LEU A 384 15.04 11.48 9.14
CA LEU A 384 15.35 10.25 8.41
C LEU A 384 14.85 9.06 9.24
N ASP A 385 13.54 8.82 9.15
CA ASP A 385 13.16 7.49 8.69
C ASP A 385 13.30 7.56 7.16
N PRO A 386 14.12 6.72 6.51
CA PRO A 386 14.41 6.87 5.08
C PRO A 386 13.18 6.68 4.18
N ASP A 387 12.12 5.99 4.66
CA ASP A 387 10.85 5.83 3.93
C ASP A 387 9.69 6.62 4.58
N ALA A 388 9.98 7.71 5.32
CA ALA A 388 8.92 8.63 5.75
C ALA A 388 8.15 9.27 4.57
N GLN A 389 8.73 9.22 3.37
CA GLN A 389 8.12 9.60 2.07
C GLN A 389 7.64 8.40 1.26
N GLY A 390 7.97 7.17 1.67
CA GLY A 390 7.57 5.93 1.01
C GLY A 390 6.17 5.45 1.41
N PHE A 391 5.65 5.95 2.53
CA PHE A 391 4.23 5.92 2.88
C PHE A 391 3.67 7.33 2.72
N ILE A 392 2.67 7.56 1.87
CA ILE A 392 2.29 8.94 1.48
C ILE A 392 1.47 9.63 2.57
N TYR A 393 0.41 9.00 3.07
CA TYR A 393 -0.61 9.65 3.92
C TYR A 393 -0.48 9.32 5.41
N SER A 394 -0.16 8.07 5.74
CA SER A 394 0.00 7.59 7.11
C SER A 394 1.32 6.84 7.25
N ASN A 395 2.11 7.16 8.26
CA ASN A 395 3.26 6.34 8.62
C ASN A 395 2.80 5.28 9.63
N PRO A 396 2.91 3.96 9.34
CA PRO A 396 2.34 2.94 10.20
C PRO A 396 3.05 2.92 11.56
N MET A 397 2.25 2.93 12.64
CA MET A 397 2.78 2.84 14.01
C MET A 397 3.34 1.45 14.29
N GLU A 398 4.38 1.37 15.11
CA GLU A 398 4.91 0.08 15.59
C GLU A 398 3.93 -0.54 16.60
N THR A 399 3.28 -1.64 16.24
CA THR A 399 2.53 -2.52 17.14
C THR A 399 3.33 -3.80 17.41
N SER A 400 3.20 -4.35 18.62
CA SER A 400 3.78 -5.65 18.95
C SER A 400 2.95 -6.81 18.41
N PHE A 401 3.61 -7.94 18.13
CA PHE A 401 2.95 -9.22 17.85
C PHE A 401 1.90 -9.60 18.89
N LYS A 402 2.25 -9.40 20.16
CA LYS A 402 1.37 -9.54 21.32
C LYS A 402 0.09 -8.69 21.22
N GLN A 403 0.21 -7.40 20.91
CA GLN A 403 -0.96 -6.52 20.68
C GLN A 403 -1.78 -6.99 19.47
N ARG A 404 -1.12 -7.28 18.34
CA ARG A 404 -1.75 -7.78 17.10
C ARG A 404 -2.56 -9.06 17.32
N CYS A 405 -2.00 -10.06 18.00
CA CYS A 405 -2.72 -11.29 18.32
C CYS A 405 -3.91 -11.08 19.27
N LEU A 406 -3.83 -10.11 20.20
CA LEU A 406 -4.95 -9.76 21.08
C LEU A 406 -6.06 -9.02 20.32
N GLU A 407 -5.72 -8.19 19.33
CA GLU A 407 -6.67 -7.57 18.39
C GLU A 407 -7.35 -8.61 17.51
N ASP A 408 -6.59 -9.50 16.83
CA ASP A 408 -7.15 -10.55 15.98
C ASP A 408 -8.06 -11.50 16.78
N LEU A 409 -7.71 -11.82 18.04
CA LEU A 409 -8.59 -12.54 18.97
C LEU A 409 -9.86 -11.73 19.33
N ARG A 410 -9.75 -10.44 19.62
CA ARG A 410 -10.91 -9.58 19.90
C ARG A 410 -11.86 -9.54 18.72
N ASP A 411 -11.36 -9.35 17.51
CA ASP A 411 -12.17 -9.25 16.29
C ASP A 411 -12.80 -10.58 15.87
N TYR A 412 -12.10 -11.70 16.10
CA TYR A 412 -12.70 -13.03 15.98
C TYR A 412 -13.85 -13.23 16.99
N ASN A 413 -13.68 -12.80 18.25
CA ASN A 413 -14.75 -12.84 19.24
C ASN A 413 -15.90 -11.87 18.92
N LYS A 414 -15.64 -10.66 18.37
CA LYS A 414 -16.67 -9.75 17.84
C LYS A 414 -17.49 -10.43 16.75
N LYS A 415 -16.83 -11.12 15.80
CA LYS A 415 -17.48 -11.85 14.70
C LYS A 415 -18.34 -12.99 15.21
N LEU A 416 -17.82 -13.87 16.09
CA LEU A 416 -18.63 -14.90 16.76
C LEU A 416 -19.85 -14.29 17.50
N LEU A 417 -19.69 -13.13 18.13
CA LEU A 417 -20.79 -12.44 18.81
C LEU A 417 -21.80 -11.80 17.85
N LYS A 418 -21.39 -11.33 16.65
CA LYS A 418 -22.30 -10.92 15.55
C LYS A 418 -23.08 -12.15 15.05
N THR A 419 -22.42 -13.26 14.72
CA THR A 419 -23.05 -14.52 14.26
C THR A 419 -24.07 -15.06 15.27
N LEU A 420 -23.70 -15.16 16.55
CA LEU A 420 -24.58 -15.62 17.64
C LEU A 420 -25.79 -14.69 17.90
N GLN A 421 -25.76 -13.44 17.43
CA GLN A 421 -26.91 -12.54 17.48
C GLN A 421 -27.83 -12.67 16.27
N ILE A 422 -27.29 -12.97 15.08
CA ILE A 422 -28.04 -13.10 13.83
C ILE A 422 -28.72 -14.47 13.73
N GLU A 423 -27.99 -15.54 14.00
CA GLU A 423 -28.43 -16.94 13.83
C GLU A 423 -28.97 -17.56 15.14
N GLY A 424 -28.77 -16.89 16.28
CA GLY A 424 -29.38 -17.24 17.56
C GLY A 424 -28.89 -18.57 18.16
N LEU A 425 -29.80 -19.32 18.78
CA LEU A 425 -29.51 -20.57 19.50
C LEU A 425 -28.96 -21.68 18.59
N ALA A 426 -29.39 -21.74 17.32
CA ALA A 426 -29.08 -22.84 16.40
C ALA A 426 -27.56 -23.02 16.15
N VAL A 427 -26.78 -21.94 16.22
CA VAL A 427 -25.31 -21.96 16.05
C VAL A 427 -24.61 -22.87 17.07
N LEU A 428 -25.19 -23.04 18.25
CA LEU A 428 -24.59 -23.82 19.33
C LEU A 428 -24.88 -25.34 19.21
N GLY A 429 -25.76 -25.73 18.29
CA GLY A 429 -26.16 -27.12 18.05
C GLY A 429 -27.42 -27.56 18.81
N ASP A 430 -27.96 -28.71 18.42
CA ASP A 430 -29.19 -29.25 18.99
C ASP A 430 -29.02 -29.64 20.48
N GLY A 431 -30.02 -29.28 21.29
CA GLY A 431 -30.06 -29.61 22.73
C GLY A 431 -29.42 -28.58 23.67
N VAL A 432 -28.93 -27.45 23.14
CA VAL A 432 -28.37 -26.35 23.95
C VAL A 432 -29.47 -25.45 24.52
N SER A 433 -29.33 -25.00 25.78
CA SER A 433 -30.36 -24.21 26.47
C SER A 433 -30.21 -22.68 26.29
N GLU A 434 -31.28 -21.92 26.55
CA GLU A 434 -31.23 -20.45 26.64
C GLU A 434 -30.18 -19.96 27.66
N TYR A 435 -29.98 -20.70 28.75
CA TYR A 435 -28.96 -20.40 29.75
C TYR A 435 -27.53 -20.56 29.20
N ASP A 436 -27.28 -21.60 28.40
CA ASP A 436 -25.99 -21.78 27.72
C ASP A 436 -25.73 -20.65 26.71
N TYR A 437 -26.76 -20.23 25.96
CA TYR A 437 -26.69 -19.09 25.04
C TYR A 437 -26.32 -17.79 25.78
N ILE A 438 -26.98 -17.47 26.90
CA ILE A 438 -26.66 -16.31 27.73
C ILE A 438 -25.21 -16.42 28.26
N ARG A 439 -24.81 -17.57 28.80
CA ARG A 439 -23.45 -17.80 29.31
C ARG A 439 -22.37 -17.63 28.24
N VAL A 440 -22.59 -18.10 27.01
CA VAL A 440 -21.66 -17.90 25.88
C VAL A 440 -21.62 -16.43 25.45
N LYS A 441 -22.78 -15.77 25.35
CA LYS A 441 -22.90 -14.34 24.98
C LYS A 441 -22.19 -13.43 25.99
N GLU A 442 -22.31 -13.70 27.28
CA GLU A 442 -21.58 -12.99 28.33
C GLU A 442 -20.08 -13.28 28.31
N ARG A 443 -19.67 -14.53 28.09
CA ARG A 443 -18.26 -14.90 27.96
C ARG A 443 -17.60 -14.17 26.79
N LEU A 444 -18.27 -14.11 25.63
CA LEU A 444 -17.79 -13.34 24.47
C LEU A 444 -17.70 -11.84 24.79
N LYS A 445 -18.72 -11.25 25.43
CA LYS A 445 -18.65 -9.84 25.89
C LYS A 445 -17.45 -9.58 26.81
N LYS A 446 -17.17 -10.46 27.78
CA LYS A 446 -16.02 -10.35 28.69
C LYS A 446 -14.68 -10.47 27.94
N LEU A 447 -14.58 -11.39 26.98
CA LEU A 447 -13.38 -11.54 26.14
C LEU A 447 -13.13 -10.34 25.22
N ILE A 448 -14.17 -9.68 24.72
CA ILE A 448 -14.06 -8.47 23.89
C ILE A 448 -13.69 -7.25 24.75
N LYS A 449 -14.37 -7.04 25.89
CA LYS A 449 -14.07 -5.95 26.85
C LYS A 449 -12.64 -6.07 27.42
N GLY A 450 -12.15 -7.29 27.60
CA GLY A 450 -10.87 -7.57 28.26
C GLY A 450 -11.00 -7.54 29.79
N PRO A 451 -9.87 -7.56 30.53
CA PRO A 451 -9.89 -7.29 31.98
C PRO A 451 -10.46 -5.89 32.24
N GLU A 452 -11.17 -5.72 33.36
CA GLU A 452 -11.81 -4.45 33.69
C GLU A 452 -10.77 -3.34 33.89
N GLN A 453 -10.71 -2.39 32.94
CA GLN A 453 -9.74 -1.29 32.98
C GLN A 453 -10.17 -0.15 33.93
N ASN A 454 -10.67 -0.53 35.11
CA ASN A 454 -11.12 0.37 36.19
C ASN A 454 -9.93 0.94 36.99
N SER A 455 -8.83 1.28 36.30
CA SER A 455 -7.75 2.06 36.91
C SER A 455 -8.24 3.48 37.14
N LEU A 456 -8.51 3.83 38.41
CA LEU A 456 -8.91 5.18 38.80
C LEU A 456 -7.93 6.22 38.23
N LYS A 457 -8.44 7.22 37.51
CA LYS A 457 -7.58 8.23 36.87
C LYS A 457 -6.87 9.04 37.97
N PRO A 458 -5.53 9.16 37.94
CA PRO A 458 -4.76 9.75 39.04
C PRO A 458 -5.14 11.21 39.26
N LYS A 459 -5.61 11.52 40.47
CA LYS A 459 -6.09 12.85 40.91
C LYS A 459 -5.17 13.96 40.41
N ALA A 460 -5.72 14.98 39.76
CA ALA A 460 -4.91 16.03 39.13
C ALA A 460 -4.09 16.77 40.19
N ALA A 461 -2.77 16.93 39.98
CA ALA A 461 -1.85 17.47 40.99
C ALA A 461 -2.22 18.87 41.56
N SER A 462 -3.00 19.67 40.81
CA SER A 462 -3.53 20.96 41.27
C SER A 462 -4.66 20.82 42.30
N LYS A 463 -5.44 19.72 42.20
CA LYS A 463 -6.51 19.31 43.12
C LYS A 463 -6.02 18.47 44.30
N MET A 464 -4.71 18.19 44.40
CA MET A 464 -4.16 17.36 45.48
C MET A 464 -3.85 18.17 46.75
N LEU A 465 -3.99 17.50 47.89
CA LEU A 465 -3.59 17.98 49.21
C LEU A 465 -2.06 17.88 49.42
N VAL A 466 -1.55 18.49 50.48
CA VAL A 466 -0.10 18.46 50.79
C VAL A 466 0.35 17.08 51.31
N SER A 467 -0.55 16.31 51.92
CA SER A 467 -0.36 14.90 52.27
C SER A 467 -0.21 14.05 51.00
N GLU A 468 -1.25 14.05 50.15
CA GLU A 468 -1.28 13.33 48.86
C GLU A 468 -0.07 13.66 47.95
N LEU A 469 0.37 14.93 47.91
CA LEU A 469 1.55 15.35 47.14
C LEU A 469 2.87 14.88 47.75
N LYS A 470 2.91 14.52 49.04
CA LYS A 470 4.07 13.89 49.68
C LYS A 470 4.03 12.38 49.48
N GLU A 471 2.89 11.74 49.71
CA GLU A 471 2.69 10.30 49.49
C GLU A 471 3.06 9.90 48.06
N GLU A 472 2.66 10.68 47.05
CA GLU A 472 3.07 10.43 45.65
C GLU A 472 4.59 10.51 45.44
N LEU A 473 5.28 11.41 46.15
CA LEU A 473 6.74 11.57 46.05
C LEU A 473 7.46 10.47 46.84
N GLU A 474 6.96 10.13 48.02
CA GLU A 474 7.49 9.11 48.92
C GLU A 474 7.38 7.71 48.29
N ALA A 475 6.24 7.40 47.66
CA ALA A 475 6.06 6.19 46.83
C ALA A 475 6.88 6.19 45.52
N GLN A 476 7.73 7.20 45.29
CA GLN A 476 8.68 7.31 44.18
C GLN A 476 10.11 7.62 44.65
N ASP A 477 10.41 7.49 45.94
CA ASP A 477 11.71 7.82 46.58
C ASP A 477 12.18 9.28 46.33
N LEU A 478 11.23 10.20 46.12
CA LEU A 478 11.49 11.61 45.87
C LEU A 478 11.35 12.47 47.15
N PRO A 479 12.18 13.51 47.34
CA PRO A 479 12.12 14.34 48.54
C PRO A 479 10.75 15.00 48.77
N THR A 480 10.27 14.91 50.01
CA THR A 480 8.96 15.40 50.49
C THR A 480 9.04 16.75 51.24
N ASP A 481 10.18 17.42 51.18
CA ASP A 481 10.46 18.71 51.83
C ASP A 481 9.95 19.94 51.04
N GLY A 482 9.68 21.04 51.76
CA GLY A 482 9.33 22.34 51.17
C GLY A 482 7.84 22.67 51.16
N THR A 483 7.48 23.72 50.43
CA THR A 483 6.11 24.27 50.35
C THR A 483 5.26 23.56 49.30
N ARG A 484 3.92 23.69 49.37
CA ARG A 484 2.97 23.08 48.42
C ARG A 484 3.36 23.28 46.94
N ASN A 485 3.86 24.46 46.58
CA ASN A 485 4.26 24.78 45.21
C ASN A 485 5.50 23.98 44.75
N ILE A 486 6.45 23.71 45.66
CA ILE A 486 7.64 22.89 45.38
C ILE A 486 7.23 21.43 45.18
N LEU A 487 6.39 20.90 46.08
CA LEU A 487 5.87 19.53 45.99
C LEU A 487 5.03 19.33 44.71
N TYR A 488 4.14 20.26 44.39
CA TYR A 488 3.37 20.28 43.14
C TYR A 488 4.26 20.27 41.89
N GLN A 489 5.33 21.08 41.86
CA GLN A 489 6.29 21.07 40.74
C GLN A 489 7.09 19.77 40.66
N ARG A 490 7.48 19.18 41.79
CA ARG A 490 8.16 17.87 41.84
C ARG A 490 7.23 16.76 41.31
N VAL A 491 5.99 16.68 41.78
CA VAL A 491 4.97 15.74 41.29
C VAL A 491 4.69 15.94 39.80
N GLN A 492 4.49 17.18 39.33
CA GLN A 492 4.31 17.42 37.89
C GLN A 492 5.52 17.01 37.05
N LYS A 493 6.73 17.18 37.57
CA LYS A 493 7.97 16.74 36.90
C LYS A 493 8.08 15.21 36.88
N ALA A 494 7.80 14.53 38.00
CA ALA A 494 7.76 13.08 38.11
C ALA A 494 6.71 12.48 37.17
N ARG A 495 5.44 12.92 37.25
CA ARG A 495 4.36 12.50 36.33
C ARG A 495 4.61 12.83 34.84
N ARG A 496 5.50 13.77 34.53
CA ARG A 496 5.94 14.06 33.15
C ARG A 496 7.04 13.10 32.71
N ILE A 497 7.99 12.81 33.59
CA ILE A 497 9.06 11.83 33.39
C ILE A 497 8.47 10.42 33.23
N ASN A 498 7.53 10.02 34.09
CA ASN A 498 6.90 8.69 34.04
C ASN A 498 6.09 8.52 32.75
N ARG A 499 5.29 9.52 32.34
CA ARG A 499 4.63 9.52 31.01
C ARG A 499 5.61 9.43 29.85
N SER A 500 6.78 10.05 29.93
CA SER A 500 7.85 9.89 28.91
C SER A 500 8.63 8.58 28.99
N ARG A 501 8.29 7.68 29.93
CA ARG A 501 8.98 6.40 30.21
C ARG A 501 8.00 5.22 30.32
N GLY A 502 6.76 5.37 29.85
CA GLY A 502 5.70 4.34 29.94
C GLY A 502 5.17 4.06 31.36
N ARG A 503 5.92 4.38 32.42
CA ARG A 503 5.62 4.00 33.80
C ARG A 503 4.22 4.46 34.25
N PRO A 504 3.46 3.60 34.95
CA PRO A 504 2.14 3.96 35.47
C PRO A 504 2.25 5.17 36.40
N LEU A 505 1.21 6.02 36.35
CA LEU A 505 1.09 7.16 37.24
C LEU A 505 0.56 6.70 38.59
N TRP A 506 1.14 7.20 39.68
CA TRP A 506 0.70 6.86 41.03
C TRP A 506 -0.74 7.32 41.27
N ILE A 507 -1.49 6.45 41.92
CA ILE A 507 -2.87 6.65 42.39
C ILE A 507 -2.79 6.42 43.91
N PRO A 508 -3.38 7.27 44.75
CA PRO A 508 -3.47 6.96 46.18
C PRO A 508 -4.14 5.59 46.38
N PRO A 509 -3.71 4.78 47.36
CA PRO A 509 -4.57 3.71 47.83
C PRO A 509 -5.89 4.34 48.28
N VAL A 510 -7.01 3.78 47.82
CA VAL A 510 -8.31 4.09 48.40
C VAL A 510 -8.29 3.42 49.77
N GLU A 511 -8.40 4.20 50.84
CA GLU A 511 -8.74 3.63 52.14
C GLU A 511 -10.11 2.97 51.98
N GLU A 512 -10.21 1.68 52.33
CA GLU A 512 -11.48 0.96 52.31
C GLU A 512 -12.37 1.54 53.41
N GLU A 513 -13.06 2.64 53.10
CA GLU A 513 -14.20 3.13 53.85
C GLU A 513 -15.19 1.97 53.97
N GLU A 514 -15.39 1.48 55.21
CA GLU A 514 -16.29 0.37 55.49
C GLU A 514 -17.66 0.67 54.87
N GLU A 515 -18.23 -0.28 54.12
CA GLU A 515 -19.50 -0.06 53.42
C GLU A 515 -20.59 0.33 54.43
N GLU A 516 -20.91 1.64 54.51
CA GLU A 516 -22.12 2.11 55.19
C GLU A 516 -23.32 1.56 54.42
N VAL A 517 -23.78 0.38 54.86
CA VAL A 517 -24.96 -0.29 54.32
C VAL A 517 -26.14 0.66 54.43
N ASP A 518 -26.64 1.09 53.27
CA ASP A 518 -27.80 1.98 53.17
C ASP A 518 -29.04 1.23 53.69
N GLU A 519 -29.32 1.39 54.99
CA GLU A 519 -30.47 0.79 55.65
C GLU A 519 -31.81 1.24 55.02
N GLU A 520 -31.86 2.39 54.33
CA GLU A 520 -33.06 2.81 53.60
C GLU A 520 -33.22 2.04 52.28
N LEU A 521 -32.12 1.74 51.58
CA LEU A 521 -32.12 0.90 50.37
C LEU A 521 -32.50 -0.55 50.69
N ASP A 522 -31.96 -1.15 51.76
CA ASP A 522 -32.34 -2.50 52.18
C ASP A 522 -33.77 -2.55 52.76
N ALA A 523 -34.24 -1.47 53.41
CA ALA A 523 -35.65 -1.33 53.78
C ALA A 523 -36.58 -1.14 52.57
N LEU A 524 -36.10 -0.52 51.48
CA LEU A 524 -36.82 -0.39 50.22
C LEU A 524 -36.91 -1.74 49.51
N ILE A 525 -35.80 -2.48 49.38
CA ILE A 525 -35.75 -3.83 48.80
C ILE A 525 -36.63 -4.79 49.61
N SER A 526 -36.58 -4.72 50.95
CA SER A 526 -37.43 -5.52 51.85
C SER A 526 -38.93 -5.22 51.72
N ARG A 527 -39.31 -4.02 51.26
CA ARG A 527 -40.70 -3.66 50.92
C ARG A 527 -41.12 -4.14 49.53
N ILE A 528 -40.17 -4.32 48.60
CA ILE A 528 -40.43 -4.85 47.25
C ILE A 528 -40.46 -6.39 47.30
N GLN A 529 -41.40 -6.93 48.09
CA GLN A 529 -41.71 -8.36 48.05
C GLN A 529 -42.38 -8.72 46.72
N LEU A 530 -41.57 -9.15 45.75
CA LEU A 530 -42.04 -9.82 44.53
C LEU A 530 -42.68 -11.16 44.89
N GLN A 531 -44.01 -11.15 45.07
CA GLN A 531 -44.78 -12.39 45.19
C GLN A 531 -44.69 -13.21 43.90
N GLU A 532 -44.47 -14.52 44.04
CA GLU A 532 -44.39 -15.45 42.91
C GLU A 532 -45.66 -15.40 42.06
N GLY A 533 -45.50 -15.21 40.74
CA GLY A 533 -46.59 -15.10 39.77
C GLY A 533 -46.60 -13.78 38.98
N ASN A 534 -46.06 -12.68 39.53
CA ASN A 534 -46.12 -11.37 38.86
C ASN A 534 -45.24 -11.30 37.58
N THR A 535 -44.30 -12.22 37.40
CA THR A 535 -43.51 -12.39 36.18
C THR A 535 -44.33 -12.94 35.00
N GLU A 536 -45.31 -13.82 35.23
CA GLU A 536 -46.17 -14.31 34.14
C GLU A 536 -47.10 -13.21 33.60
N PHE A 537 -47.59 -12.32 34.47
CA PHE A 537 -48.47 -11.22 34.11
C PHE A 537 -47.84 -10.31 33.04
N TRP A 538 -46.58 -9.91 33.24
CA TRP A 538 -45.84 -9.12 32.26
C TRP A 538 -45.41 -9.95 31.04
N ARG A 539 -45.04 -11.23 31.22
CA ARG A 539 -44.63 -12.11 30.10
C ARG A 539 -45.75 -12.31 29.08
N ARG A 540 -46.99 -12.56 29.52
CA ARG A 540 -48.16 -12.67 28.62
C ARG A 540 -48.47 -11.33 27.92
N ARG A 541 -48.29 -10.19 28.61
CA ARG A 541 -48.57 -8.86 28.05
C ARG A 541 -47.55 -8.41 27.00
N PHE A 542 -46.28 -8.80 27.11
CA PHE A 542 -45.23 -8.45 26.14
C PHE A 542 -45.19 -9.31 24.88
N LEU A 543 -45.77 -10.52 24.90
CA LEU A 543 -45.74 -11.45 23.77
C LEU A 543 -46.92 -11.31 22.78
N GLY A 544 -47.87 -10.41 23.04
CA GLY A 544 -48.92 -10.04 22.08
C GLY A 544 -50.04 -11.06 21.87
N GLU A 545 -50.16 -12.06 22.75
CA GLU A 545 -51.25 -13.05 22.71
C GLU A 545 -52.58 -12.36 23.09
N GLY A 546 -53.45 -12.16 22.09
CA GLY A 546 -54.60 -11.24 22.16
C GLY A 546 -55.87 -11.77 22.82
N LEU A 547 -56.86 -10.88 23.00
CA LEU A 547 -58.18 -11.23 23.51
C LEU A 547 -58.97 -12.08 22.50
N THR A 548 -59.43 -13.25 22.92
CA THR A 548 -60.64 -13.91 22.40
C THR A 548 -61.40 -14.60 23.53
N VAL A 549 -62.50 -14.00 23.98
CA VAL A 549 -63.59 -14.69 24.72
C VAL A 549 -64.91 -14.09 24.22
N ASP A 550 -65.84 -14.96 23.84
CA ASP A 550 -67.16 -14.60 23.33
C ASP A 550 -68.16 -14.17 24.43
N GLN A 551 -69.36 -13.83 23.98
CA GLN A 551 -70.47 -13.24 24.72
C GLN A 551 -71.05 -14.14 25.83
N GLU A 552 -71.52 -13.54 26.93
CA GLU A 552 -72.90 -13.62 27.47
C GLU A 552 -73.01 -12.67 28.70
N MET A 553 -73.77 -11.57 28.71
CA MET A 553 -75.24 -11.37 28.66
C MET A 553 -76.00 -11.49 30.01
N THR A 554 -75.98 -10.42 30.82
CA THR A 554 -77.13 -9.84 31.60
C THR A 554 -76.79 -8.35 31.86
N VAL A 555 -77.52 -7.32 31.39
CA VAL A 555 -78.90 -6.89 31.74
C VAL A 555 -79.01 -6.63 33.26
N ASP A 556 -79.30 -5.42 33.77
CA ASP A 556 -80.41 -4.50 33.39
C ASP A 556 -80.09 -2.98 33.49
N ALA A 557 -81.10 -2.12 33.27
CA ALA A 557 -81.04 -0.69 32.93
C ALA A 557 -80.86 0.34 34.10
N GLY A 558 -80.51 1.59 33.75
CA GLY A 558 -80.30 2.67 34.75
C GLY A 558 -80.10 4.13 34.30
N LYS A 559 -80.88 4.64 33.32
CA LYS A 559 -81.19 6.07 32.99
C LYS A 559 -80.21 7.24 33.33
N SER A 560 -79.92 8.06 32.30
CA SER A 560 -79.95 9.56 32.22
C SER A 560 -79.62 10.43 33.46
N ASP A 561 -78.84 11.54 33.38
CA ASP A 561 -78.97 12.67 32.43
C ASP A 561 -77.73 13.61 32.32
N VAL A 562 -77.89 14.62 31.46
CA VAL A 562 -77.02 15.73 31.00
C VAL A 562 -76.34 16.62 32.08
N SER A 563 -75.21 17.27 31.72
CA SER A 563 -74.91 18.73 31.87
C SER A 563 -73.58 19.14 32.55
N GLU A 564 -72.73 19.80 31.74
CA GLU A 564 -71.98 21.06 31.93
C GLU A 564 -71.56 21.56 33.34
N VAL A 565 -70.32 22.09 33.43
CA VAL A 565 -69.99 23.53 33.65
C VAL A 565 -68.47 23.74 33.37
N ALA A 566 -68.04 24.99 33.20
CA ALA A 566 -66.74 25.39 32.63
C ALA A 566 -65.79 26.09 33.62
N ASP A 567 -64.65 26.54 33.08
CA ASP A 567 -63.74 27.61 33.52
C ASP A 567 -63.00 27.48 34.86
N ASP A 568 -61.68 27.73 34.81
CA ASP A 568 -61.13 28.95 35.41
C ASP A 568 -59.82 29.37 34.70
N ILE A 569 -59.50 30.66 34.77
CA ILE A 569 -58.31 31.30 34.16
C ILE A 569 -57.54 32.01 35.27
N ASP A 570 -56.21 32.04 35.21
CA ASP A 570 -55.48 33.13 35.85
C ASP A 570 -54.15 33.45 35.12
N ALA A 571 -53.82 34.74 35.05
CA ALA A 571 -52.60 35.28 34.45
C ALA A 571 -52.35 36.70 34.98
N ILE A 572 -51.12 37.02 35.38
CA ILE A 572 -50.71 38.35 35.87
C ILE A 572 -49.27 38.68 35.47
N GLU A 573 -49.00 39.97 35.32
CA GLU A 573 -47.86 40.61 34.62
C GLU A 573 -46.58 40.81 35.47
N ASP A 574 -45.47 41.05 34.77
CA ASP A 574 -44.40 42.07 34.97
C ASP A 574 -44.02 42.60 36.37
N ALA A 575 -42.70 42.79 36.61
CA ALA A 575 -42.06 44.12 36.44
C ALA A 575 -40.56 44.24 36.88
N ALA A 576 -39.70 44.47 35.88
CA ALA A 576 -38.65 45.53 35.80
C ALA A 576 -37.36 45.56 36.68
N LYS A 577 -36.37 46.30 36.13
CA LYS A 577 -35.12 46.88 36.73
C LYS A 577 -33.94 45.92 36.95
N ASP A 578 -32.65 46.28 36.79
CA ASP A 578 -31.89 47.48 36.33
C ASP A 578 -30.41 47.02 36.09
N VAL A 579 -29.46 47.65 35.35
CA VAL A 579 -29.39 48.66 34.24
C VAL A 579 -27.90 48.76 33.76
N GLU A 580 -27.61 49.23 32.53
CA GLU A 580 -26.26 49.61 31.95
C GLU A 580 -25.21 48.48 31.74
N ASP A 581 -24.27 48.52 30.79
CA ASP A 581 -23.78 49.56 29.85
C ASP A 581 -23.56 49.01 28.41
N ASP A 582 -23.50 49.91 27.42
CA ASP A 582 -23.28 49.63 25.97
C ASP A 582 -21.79 49.73 25.53
N GLU A 583 -21.47 49.25 24.31
CA GLU A 583 -20.86 50.09 23.25
C GLU A 583 -20.86 49.35 21.88
N VAL A 584 -21.11 50.11 20.80
CA VAL A 584 -21.17 49.69 19.38
C VAL A 584 -20.57 50.83 18.55
N ASP A 585 -19.92 50.49 17.42
CA ASP A 585 -19.70 51.38 16.26
C ASP A 585 -19.96 50.50 15.00
N GLU A 586 -21.00 50.75 14.19
CA GLU A 586 -21.16 51.78 13.12
C GLU A 586 -20.46 51.34 11.79
N GLU A 587 -21.18 51.09 10.66
CA GLU A 587 -21.88 52.01 9.71
C GLU A 587 -20.92 52.68 8.68
N GLU A 588 -21.30 53.24 7.51
CA GLU A 588 -22.59 53.28 6.76
C GLU A 588 -22.51 52.34 5.51
N GLU A 589 -22.83 52.59 4.22
CA GLU A 589 -23.38 53.67 3.35
C GLU A 589 -24.08 52.99 2.12
N GLU A 590 -24.88 53.69 1.31
CA GLU A 590 -25.61 53.16 0.12
C GLU A 590 -24.88 53.37 -1.24
N ALA A 591 -25.43 52.81 -2.36
CA ALA A 591 -25.60 53.56 -3.63
C ALA A 591 -26.36 52.75 -4.72
N GLU A 592 -27.23 53.42 -5.49
CA GLU A 592 -27.99 52.88 -6.63
C GLU A 592 -27.26 53.03 -7.98
N GLN A 593 -27.65 52.21 -8.98
CA GLN A 593 -27.88 52.71 -10.34
C GLN A 593 -28.84 51.81 -11.16
N VAL A 594 -29.44 52.40 -12.21
CA VAL A 594 -30.67 51.95 -12.90
C VAL A 594 -30.41 51.90 -14.44
N GLU A 595 -31.47 51.67 -15.23
CA GLU A 595 -31.58 51.74 -16.71
C GLU A 595 -31.21 50.42 -17.43
N GLU A 596 -32.15 49.68 -18.06
CA GLU A 596 -32.99 49.94 -19.27
C GLU A 596 -32.28 49.51 -20.58
N GLU A 597 -32.91 48.94 -21.63
CA GLU A 597 -34.21 48.26 -21.80
C GLU A 597 -34.21 47.48 -23.16
N VAL A 598 -35.39 47.08 -23.68
CA VAL A 598 -35.70 46.72 -25.10
C VAL A 598 -35.21 45.36 -25.68
N GLU A 599 -36.13 44.38 -25.75
CA GLU A 599 -36.38 43.61 -27.01
C GLU A 599 -37.43 44.37 -27.86
N PRO A 600 -37.63 44.08 -29.17
CA PRO A 600 -38.70 43.10 -29.51
C PRO A 600 -38.64 42.38 -30.90
N ALA A 601 -39.54 41.39 -31.04
CA ALA A 601 -40.30 41.01 -32.25
C ALA A 601 -39.71 40.07 -33.34
N GLU A 602 -40.16 38.81 -33.28
CA GLU A 602 -40.93 38.05 -34.30
C GLU A 602 -40.88 38.51 -35.80
N ASN A 603 -40.76 37.62 -36.80
CA ASN A 603 -41.82 36.67 -37.21
C ASN A 603 -41.36 35.62 -38.28
N GLN A 604 -42.08 34.47 -38.32
CA GLN A 604 -42.57 33.63 -39.45
C GLN A 604 -41.77 33.57 -40.79
N ASP A 605 -41.59 32.43 -41.49
CA ASP A 605 -42.67 31.52 -41.95
C ASP A 605 -42.18 30.11 -42.46
N VAL A 606 -43.10 29.31 -43.02
CA VAL A 606 -43.12 27.82 -43.07
C VAL A 606 -42.53 27.09 -44.33
N ASP A 607 -42.04 25.85 -44.09
CA ASP A 607 -41.78 24.70 -45.00
C ASP A 607 -40.78 24.75 -46.17
N ARG A 608 -39.89 23.73 -46.23
CA ARG A 608 -39.89 22.71 -47.32
C ARG A 608 -38.98 21.48 -47.11
N ILE A 609 -39.57 20.30 -47.34
CA ILE A 609 -38.98 19.04 -47.87
C ILE A 609 -37.87 18.37 -47.05
N LYS A 610 -38.18 17.15 -46.56
CA LYS A 610 -37.20 16.20 -46.01
C LYS A 610 -36.50 15.43 -47.15
N VAL A 611 -35.17 15.41 -47.14
CA VAL A 611 -34.36 14.32 -47.70
C VAL A 611 -33.73 13.59 -46.52
N LYS A 612 -33.80 12.26 -46.51
CA LYS A 612 -33.03 11.45 -45.55
C LYS A 612 -31.60 11.29 -46.09
N GLU A 613 -30.68 12.09 -45.59
CA GLU A 613 -29.29 11.64 -45.52
C GLU A 613 -29.18 10.57 -44.43
N VAL A 614 -28.34 9.57 -44.66
CA VAL A 614 -27.99 8.58 -43.62
C VAL A 614 -26.84 9.18 -42.84
N GLU A 615 -27.04 9.44 -41.55
CA GLU A 615 -25.95 9.87 -40.67
C GLU A 615 -24.85 8.80 -40.66
N ALA A 616 -23.74 9.09 -41.35
CA ALA A 616 -22.50 8.38 -41.10
C ALA A 616 -22.11 8.67 -39.64
N LYS A 617 -21.89 7.62 -38.85
CA LYS A 617 -21.29 7.76 -37.50
C LYS A 617 -20.08 8.68 -37.62
N LYS A 618 -20.06 9.78 -36.86
CA LYS A 618 -18.80 10.51 -36.64
C LYS A 618 -17.81 9.53 -36.00
N PRO A 619 -16.54 9.48 -36.43
CA PRO A 619 -15.52 8.78 -35.66
C PRO A 619 -15.45 9.43 -34.26
N LEU A 620 -15.41 8.59 -33.22
CA LEU A 620 -15.20 9.04 -31.85
C LEU A 620 -13.73 9.41 -31.72
N GLN A 621 -13.44 10.68 -31.50
CA GLN A 621 -12.08 11.23 -31.41
C GLN A 621 -11.43 10.86 -30.07
N MET A 622 -10.10 10.97 -29.99
CA MET A 622 -9.31 10.91 -28.75
C MET A 622 -9.63 12.11 -27.81
N ILE A 623 -10.80 12.11 -27.17
CA ILE A 623 -11.36 13.27 -26.42
C ILE A 623 -10.70 13.47 -25.05
N GLY A 624 -10.22 12.42 -24.37
CA GLY A 624 -9.58 12.51 -23.04
C GLY A 624 -8.33 13.40 -22.97
N VAL A 625 -7.84 13.89 -24.11
CA VAL A 625 -6.60 14.65 -24.30
C VAL A 625 -6.83 16.17 -24.26
N GLN A 626 -8.06 16.67 -24.47
CA GLN A 626 -8.33 18.12 -24.52
C GLN A 626 -7.94 18.85 -23.22
N LEU A 627 -7.89 18.15 -22.09
CA LEU A 627 -7.44 18.67 -20.79
C LEU A 627 -5.98 19.18 -20.78
N PHE A 628 -5.10 18.69 -21.67
CA PHE A 628 -3.74 19.20 -21.76
C PHE A 628 -3.67 20.58 -22.43
N LYS A 629 -4.43 20.80 -23.53
CA LYS A 629 -4.40 22.06 -24.30
C LYS A 629 -5.19 23.20 -23.62
N ASP A 630 -6.09 22.89 -22.69
CA ASP A 630 -6.84 23.88 -21.88
C ASP A 630 -6.12 24.33 -20.58
N SER A 631 -4.97 23.74 -20.23
CA SER A 631 -4.33 23.94 -18.92
C SER A 631 -3.63 25.29 -18.71
N ASP A 632 -3.29 26.01 -19.78
CA ASP A 632 -2.55 27.29 -19.75
C ASP A 632 -3.44 28.53 -19.47
N GLN A 633 -4.71 28.36 -19.06
CA GLN A 633 -5.60 29.48 -18.70
C GLN A 633 -6.03 29.46 -17.23
N PRO A 634 -5.87 30.57 -16.47
CA PRO A 634 -6.29 30.65 -15.06
C PRO A 634 -7.81 30.81 -14.95
N VAL A 635 -8.55 29.72 -15.14
CA VAL A 635 -10.03 29.73 -15.18
C VAL A 635 -10.64 29.38 -13.82
N THR A 636 -11.10 30.40 -13.09
CA THR A 636 -12.03 30.21 -11.98
C THR A 636 -13.39 29.71 -12.49
N ARG A 637 -13.69 28.41 -12.33
CA ARG A 637 -14.99 27.82 -12.70
C ARG A 637 -15.70 27.21 -11.49
N SER A 638 -16.86 27.77 -11.15
CA SER A 638 -17.75 27.26 -10.10
C SER A 638 -18.46 25.99 -10.54
N LYS A 639 -17.96 24.83 -10.11
CA LYS A 639 -18.61 23.52 -10.34
C LYS A 639 -19.97 23.46 -9.62
N LYS A 640 -21.08 23.64 -10.36
CA LYS A 640 -22.43 23.29 -9.90
C LYS A 640 -22.56 21.76 -9.76
N PHE A 641 -22.11 21.22 -8.64
CA PHE A 641 -22.37 19.83 -8.25
C PHE A 641 -23.89 19.57 -8.20
N ARG A 642 -24.38 18.63 -9.00
CA ARG A 642 -25.69 18.01 -8.78
C ARG A 642 -25.60 17.08 -7.57
N LYS A 643 -25.75 17.63 -6.36
CA LYS A 643 -25.94 16.83 -5.14
C LYS A 643 -27.26 16.07 -5.22
N SER A 644 -27.22 14.80 -5.59
CA SER A 644 -28.21 13.82 -5.16
C SER A 644 -28.11 13.68 -3.64
N ARG A 645 -29.19 14.03 -2.93
CA ARG A 645 -29.18 14.27 -1.49
C ARG A 645 -29.52 12.98 -0.73
N LEU A 646 -28.50 12.25 -0.29
CA LEU A 646 -28.58 11.35 0.86
C LEU A 646 -27.81 11.98 2.04
N GLN A 647 -28.21 11.64 3.27
CA GLN A 647 -27.74 12.31 4.49
C GLN A 647 -26.48 11.63 5.03
N ALA A 648 -25.60 12.43 5.63
CA ALA A 648 -24.36 11.95 6.23
C ALA A 648 -24.58 11.37 7.63
N ALA A 649 -23.77 10.37 7.97
CA ALA A 649 -23.36 10.00 9.31
C ALA A 649 -21.87 9.63 9.22
N ASP A 650 -21.08 10.00 10.22
CA ASP A 650 -19.62 9.79 10.25
C ASP A 650 -19.25 8.40 10.84
N ASP A 651 -17.99 7.98 10.60
CA ASP A 651 -17.20 6.92 11.25
C ASP A 651 -17.84 5.54 11.56
N ASP A 652 -17.45 4.51 10.78
CA ASP A 652 -16.44 3.51 11.21
C ASP A 652 -16.10 2.49 10.08
N ASP A 653 -14.86 1.99 10.03
CA ASP A 653 -14.38 1.01 9.03
C ASP A 653 -14.84 -0.45 9.31
N ASP A 654 -15.60 -1.09 8.39
CA ASP A 654 -15.69 -2.58 8.30
C ASP A 654 -16.25 -3.11 6.94
N ASP A 655 -17.12 -2.36 6.24
CA ASP A 655 -18.03 -2.89 5.18
C ASP A 655 -17.53 -2.76 3.71
N TRP A 656 -16.30 -3.18 3.38
CA TRP A 656 -15.84 -3.27 1.98
C TRP A 656 -16.52 -4.38 1.14
N PHE A 657 -17.26 -5.30 1.78
CA PHE A 657 -18.14 -6.27 1.10
C PHE A 657 -19.38 -6.58 1.95
N PRO A 658 -20.53 -6.92 1.33
CA PRO A 658 -21.71 -7.36 2.06
C PRO A 658 -21.41 -8.53 3.02
N LEU A 659 -21.91 -8.44 4.25
CA LEU A 659 -21.59 -9.38 5.34
C LEU A 659 -21.97 -10.85 5.05
N ASP A 660 -22.87 -11.11 4.11
CA ASP A 660 -23.08 -12.45 3.55
C ASP A 660 -22.47 -12.61 2.14
N VAL A 661 -21.35 -13.33 2.10
CA VAL A 661 -20.69 -13.80 0.88
C VAL A 661 -21.64 -14.66 0.02
N PHE A 662 -22.58 -15.40 0.62
CA PHE A 662 -23.57 -16.16 -0.13
C PHE A 662 -24.62 -15.27 -0.82
N GLU A 663 -25.05 -14.15 -0.23
CA GLU A 663 -25.89 -13.14 -0.89
C GLU A 663 -25.18 -12.50 -2.09
N ALA A 664 -23.90 -12.11 -1.94
CA ALA A 664 -23.10 -11.59 -3.06
C ALA A 664 -23.00 -12.61 -4.21
N PHE A 665 -22.65 -13.88 -3.92
CA PHE A 665 -22.65 -14.96 -4.92
C PHE A 665 -24.04 -15.31 -5.45
N LYS A 666 -25.12 -15.00 -4.73
CA LYS A 666 -26.52 -15.25 -5.12
C LYS A 666 -27.03 -14.12 -6.03
N GLU A 667 -26.61 -12.87 -5.82
CA GLU A 667 -26.86 -11.78 -6.75
C GLU A 667 -26.03 -11.91 -8.04
N MET A 668 -24.73 -12.19 -7.94
CA MET A 668 -23.88 -12.46 -9.12
C MET A 668 -24.42 -13.63 -9.97
N ARG A 669 -24.99 -14.68 -9.34
CA ARG A 669 -25.72 -15.75 -10.04
C ARG A 669 -27.07 -15.31 -10.61
N LYS A 670 -27.88 -14.51 -9.90
CA LYS A 670 -29.15 -13.93 -10.43
C LYS A 670 -28.89 -13.10 -11.68
N ARG A 671 -27.83 -12.28 -11.70
CA ARG A 671 -27.40 -11.44 -12.82
C ARG A 671 -26.74 -12.24 -13.97
N LYS A 672 -26.54 -13.56 -13.82
CA LYS A 672 -25.87 -14.47 -14.79
C LYS A 672 -24.46 -14.04 -15.21
N ILE A 673 -23.73 -13.34 -14.33
CA ILE A 673 -22.40 -12.79 -14.68
C ILE A 673 -21.36 -13.92 -14.81
N PHE A 674 -21.46 -14.98 -14.00
CA PHE A 674 -20.48 -16.08 -13.92
C PHE A 674 -21.14 -17.46 -14.10
N ASP A 675 -20.37 -18.44 -14.61
CA ASP A 675 -20.70 -19.88 -14.53
C ASP A 675 -19.90 -20.55 -13.41
N VAL A 676 -20.36 -21.70 -12.92
CA VAL A 676 -19.89 -22.33 -11.67
C VAL A 676 -18.52 -23.00 -11.85
N SER A 677 -18.17 -23.43 -13.07
CA SER A 677 -16.81 -23.90 -13.40
C SER A 677 -15.77 -22.79 -13.24
N ASP A 678 -16.04 -21.67 -13.90
CA ASP A 678 -15.11 -20.56 -14.08
C ASP A 678 -14.92 -19.79 -12.77
N MET A 679 -15.91 -19.88 -11.87
CA MET A 679 -15.89 -19.25 -10.55
C MET A 679 -14.74 -19.73 -9.67
N TYR A 680 -14.26 -20.98 -9.81
CA TYR A 680 -13.11 -21.47 -9.04
C TYR A 680 -11.79 -20.91 -9.58
N THR A 681 -11.54 -21.04 -10.88
CA THR A 681 -10.32 -20.49 -11.50
C THR A 681 -10.21 -18.97 -11.36
N LEU A 682 -11.34 -18.26 -11.40
CA LEU A 682 -11.36 -16.82 -11.16
C LEU A 682 -11.14 -16.47 -9.70
N ALA A 683 -11.79 -17.17 -8.77
CA ALA A 683 -11.61 -16.95 -7.34
C ALA A 683 -10.18 -17.31 -6.88
N ASP A 684 -9.50 -18.25 -7.54
CA ASP A 684 -8.07 -18.53 -7.33
C ASP A 684 -7.19 -17.38 -7.85
N ALA A 685 -7.44 -16.88 -9.06
CA ALA A 685 -6.71 -15.74 -9.65
C ALA A 685 -6.85 -14.44 -8.84
N TRP A 686 -8.01 -14.22 -8.22
CA TRP A 686 -8.28 -13.08 -7.32
C TRP A 686 -8.01 -13.38 -5.83
N GLY A 687 -7.58 -14.60 -5.50
CA GLY A 687 -7.18 -15.02 -4.15
C GLY A 687 -8.31 -15.23 -3.14
N TRP A 688 -9.57 -15.28 -3.58
CA TRP A 688 -10.75 -15.36 -2.72
C TRP A 688 -10.96 -16.76 -2.09
N THR A 689 -10.46 -17.83 -2.72
CA THR A 689 -10.64 -19.22 -2.27
C THR A 689 -9.90 -19.50 -0.96
N TRP A 690 -8.59 -19.30 -0.93
CA TRP A 690 -7.76 -19.49 0.26
C TRP A 690 -8.07 -18.44 1.34
N GLU A 691 -8.53 -17.24 0.97
CA GLU A 691 -8.97 -16.22 1.92
C GLU A 691 -10.17 -16.70 2.75
N ARG A 692 -11.13 -17.39 2.13
CA ARG A 692 -12.27 -18.03 2.83
C ARG A 692 -11.79 -19.12 3.80
N GLU A 693 -10.79 -19.91 3.42
CA GLU A 693 -10.21 -20.92 4.33
C GLU A 693 -9.46 -20.31 5.52
N LEU A 694 -8.79 -19.17 5.33
CA LEU A 694 -8.13 -18.44 6.41
C LEU A 694 -9.14 -17.76 7.34
N LYS A 695 -10.16 -17.08 6.81
CA LYS A 695 -11.23 -16.43 7.59
C LYS A 695 -11.98 -17.42 8.50
N ASN A 696 -12.06 -18.69 8.10
CA ASN A 696 -12.74 -19.75 8.86
C ASN A 696 -11.85 -20.40 9.94
N LYS A 697 -10.53 -20.14 9.97
CA LYS A 697 -9.62 -20.69 10.99
C LYS A 697 -9.59 -19.77 12.22
N PRO A 698 -9.76 -20.29 13.46
CA PRO A 698 -9.62 -19.46 14.65
C PRO A 698 -8.17 -18.97 14.78
N PRO A 699 -7.93 -17.69 15.14
CA PRO A 699 -6.57 -17.19 15.34
C PRO A 699 -5.87 -17.92 16.50
N ARG A 700 -4.60 -18.28 16.30
CA ARG A 700 -3.77 -18.91 17.34
C ARG A 700 -3.63 -17.92 18.50
N ARG A 701 -3.79 -18.42 19.73
CA ARG A 701 -3.53 -17.61 20.93
C ARG A 701 -2.03 -17.33 21.04
N TRP A 702 -1.70 -16.08 21.33
CA TRP A 702 -0.35 -15.66 21.67
C TRP A 702 0.18 -16.41 22.91
N SER A 703 1.44 -16.84 22.84
CA SER A 703 2.26 -17.21 24.00
C SER A 703 3.67 -16.65 23.78
N GLN A 704 4.38 -16.35 24.87
CA GLN A 704 5.75 -15.83 24.81
C GLN A 704 6.70 -16.85 24.15
N GLU A 705 6.45 -18.15 24.33
CA GLU A 705 7.17 -19.24 23.66
C GLU A 705 7.06 -19.12 22.14
N TRP A 706 5.85 -18.88 21.62
CA TRP A 706 5.61 -18.78 20.18
C TRP A 706 6.23 -17.51 19.58
N GLU A 707 6.24 -16.41 20.34
CA GLU A 707 6.96 -15.18 19.99
C GLU A 707 8.47 -15.42 19.82
N VAL A 708 9.09 -16.15 20.76
CA VAL A 708 10.51 -16.55 20.71
C VAL A 708 10.80 -17.54 19.57
N GLU A 709 9.94 -18.55 19.36
CA GLU A 709 10.06 -19.48 18.23
C GLU A 709 10.06 -18.75 16.88
N LEU A 710 9.16 -17.79 16.70
CA LEU A 710 9.06 -16.99 15.48
C LEU A 710 10.30 -16.11 15.31
N ALA A 711 10.80 -15.50 16.38
CA ALA A 711 11.96 -14.63 16.33
C ALA A 711 13.24 -15.38 15.92
N ILE A 712 13.45 -16.60 16.42
CA ILE A 712 14.57 -17.47 16.00
C ILE A 712 14.44 -17.83 14.51
N LYS A 713 13.23 -18.17 14.03
CA LYS A 713 12.97 -18.48 12.61
C LYS A 713 13.21 -17.28 11.71
N VAL A 714 12.77 -16.08 12.10
CA VAL A 714 13.04 -14.82 11.38
C VAL A 714 14.54 -14.57 11.33
N MET A 715 15.24 -14.62 12.47
CA MET A 715 16.69 -14.39 12.55
C MET A 715 17.47 -15.34 11.63
N GLN A 716 17.13 -16.63 11.61
CA GLN A 716 17.74 -17.62 10.73
C GLN A 716 17.47 -17.33 9.24
N LYS A 717 16.20 -17.06 8.86
CA LYS A 717 15.84 -16.74 7.47
C LYS A 717 16.44 -15.42 6.99
N VAL A 718 16.62 -14.43 7.87
CA VAL A 718 17.31 -13.18 7.55
C VAL A 718 18.78 -13.42 7.21
N ILE A 719 19.48 -14.24 7.99
CA ILE A 719 20.88 -14.62 7.71
C ILE A 719 21.00 -15.41 6.40
N GLU A 720 20.09 -16.37 6.16
CA GLU A 720 20.03 -17.17 4.93
C GLU A 720 19.89 -16.30 3.66
N LEU A 721 19.14 -15.21 3.74
CA LEU A 721 18.90 -14.26 2.65
C LEU A 721 19.92 -13.11 2.58
N GLY A 722 21.07 -13.25 3.25
CA GLY A 722 22.18 -12.28 3.23
C GLY A 722 21.96 -11.03 4.09
N GLY A 723 20.88 -10.97 4.89
CA GLY A 723 20.65 -9.92 5.86
C GLY A 723 21.52 -10.10 7.12
N THR A 724 21.95 -8.99 7.72
CA THR A 724 22.78 -9.01 8.94
C THR A 724 21.98 -8.54 10.16
N PRO A 725 21.55 -9.45 11.06
CA PRO A 725 21.03 -9.05 12.38
C PRO A 725 22.07 -8.24 13.17
N THR A 726 21.61 -7.33 14.03
CA THR A 726 22.49 -6.62 14.96
C THR A 726 22.56 -7.33 16.29
N ILE A 727 23.63 -7.08 17.06
CA ILE A 727 23.76 -7.49 18.47
C ILE A 727 22.54 -7.06 19.32
N GLY A 728 21.89 -5.94 18.97
CA GLY A 728 20.68 -5.46 19.65
C GLY A 728 19.48 -6.35 19.37
N ASP A 729 19.29 -6.80 18.13
CA ASP A 729 18.17 -7.68 17.77
C ASP A 729 18.28 -9.02 18.51
N CYS A 730 19.47 -9.63 18.49
CA CYS A 730 19.70 -10.89 19.16
C CYS A 730 19.52 -10.79 20.69
N ALA A 731 19.92 -9.68 21.31
CA ALA A 731 19.70 -9.45 22.74
C ALA A 731 18.22 -9.18 23.09
N ILE A 732 17.39 -8.61 22.19
CA ILE A 732 15.93 -8.55 22.36
C ILE A 732 15.34 -9.97 22.36
N ILE A 733 15.74 -10.82 21.40
CA ILE A 733 15.29 -12.23 21.34
C ILE A 733 15.71 -12.99 22.60
N LEU A 734 16.93 -12.78 23.07
CA LEU A 734 17.46 -13.42 24.28
C LEU A 734 16.72 -12.96 25.55
N ARG A 735 16.40 -11.66 25.66
CA ARG A 735 15.53 -11.10 26.73
C ARG A 735 14.11 -11.67 26.67
N ALA A 736 13.54 -11.86 25.48
CA ALA A 736 12.23 -12.50 25.31
C ALA A 736 12.26 -13.97 25.77
N ALA A 737 13.31 -14.73 25.41
CA ALA A 737 13.50 -16.11 25.86
C ALA A 737 13.70 -16.24 27.39
N ILE A 738 14.38 -15.28 28.02
CA ILE A 738 14.52 -15.18 29.49
C ILE A 738 13.16 -14.96 30.16
N ARG A 739 12.31 -14.10 29.57
CA ARG A 739 10.95 -13.79 30.06
C ARG A 739 9.93 -14.91 29.78
N ALA A 740 10.24 -15.82 28.88
CA ALA A 740 9.44 -16.97 28.47
C ALA A 740 9.98 -18.32 29.03
N PRO A 741 10.65 -18.31 30.20
CA PRO A 741 11.78 -19.16 30.59
C PRO A 741 12.02 -20.38 29.70
N LEU A 742 12.81 -20.20 28.64
CA LEU A 742 12.94 -21.16 27.54
C LEU A 742 14.41 -21.63 27.31
N PRO A 743 14.97 -22.52 28.16
CA PRO A 743 16.38 -22.92 28.09
C PRO A 743 16.85 -23.51 26.75
N SER A 744 15.98 -24.22 26.03
CA SER A 744 16.27 -24.77 24.71
C SER A 744 16.51 -23.69 23.64
N ALA A 745 15.96 -22.49 23.82
CA ALA A 745 16.17 -21.37 22.91
C ALA A 745 17.57 -20.75 23.07
N PHE A 746 18.09 -20.65 24.31
CA PHE A 746 19.30 -19.90 24.62
C PHE A 746 20.50 -20.33 23.78
N LEU A 747 20.79 -21.63 23.71
CA LEU A 747 21.91 -22.16 22.92
C LEU A 747 21.83 -21.74 21.44
N THR A 748 20.64 -21.80 20.84
CA THR A 748 20.46 -21.42 19.43
C THR A 748 20.68 -19.92 19.18
N ILE A 749 20.32 -19.07 20.16
CA ILE A 749 20.52 -17.62 20.11
C ILE A 749 22.00 -17.27 20.35
N LEU A 750 22.65 -17.93 21.31
CA LEU A 750 24.07 -17.69 21.59
C LEU A 750 24.96 -18.11 20.42
N GLN A 751 24.80 -19.34 19.92
CA GLN A 751 25.58 -19.85 18.78
C GLN A 751 25.41 -19.01 17.52
N THR A 752 24.20 -18.49 17.26
CA THR A 752 23.99 -17.55 16.14
C THR A 752 24.63 -16.18 16.41
N THR A 753 24.62 -15.67 17.65
CA THR A 753 25.33 -14.39 17.97
C THR A 753 26.84 -14.50 17.84
N HIS A 754 27.45 -15.56 18.36
CA HIS A 754 28.90 -15.76 18.28
C HIS A 754 29.33 -16.09 16.85
N GLY A 755 28.50 -16.80 16.07
CA GLY A 755 28.69 -17.03 14.65
C GLY A 755 28.67 -15.75 13.80
N LEU A 756 27.92 -14.73 14.22
CA LEU A 756 27.95 -13.37 13.67
C LEU A 756 29.13 -12.53 14.21
N GLY A 757 29.96 -13.07 15.10
CA GLY A 757 31.11 -12.38 15.71
C GLY A 757 30.76 -11.45 16.88
N TYR A 758 29.52 -11.46 17.37
CA TYR A 758 29.10 -10.65 18.51
C TYR A 758 29.40 -11.35 19.86
N LYS A 759 29.55 -10.55 20.93
CA LYS A 759 29.69 -11.00 22.31
C LYS A 759 28.88 -10.09 23.23
N PHE A 760 28.19 -10.66 24.22
CA PHE A 760 27.45 -9.90 25.24
C PHE A 760 28.31 -9.62 26.48
N GLY A 761 27.82 -8.76 27.37
CA GLY A 761 28.43 -8.56 28.69
C GLY A 761 28.24 -9.77 29.60
N SER A 762 29.19 -10.00 30.52
CA SER A 762 29.19 -11.18 31.40
C SER A 762 27.91 -11.32 32.23
N SER A 763 27.36 -10.21 32.71
CA SER A 763 26.12 -10.18 33.49
C SER A 763 24.93 -10.87 32.80
N LEU A 764 24.81 -10.76 31.47
CA LEU A 764 23.73 -11.42 30.72
C LEU A 764 23.95 -12.94 30.63
N TYR A 765 25.20 -13.37 30.49
CA TYR A 765 25.55 -14.80 30.52
C TYR A 765 25.35 -15.39 31.93
N ASP A 766 25.77 -14.68 32.98
CA ASP A 766 25.61 -15.09 34.38
C ASP A 766 24.12 -15.19 34.78
N GLU A 767 23.28 -14.31 34.25
CA GLU A 767 21.81 -14.33 34.40
C GLU A 767 21.19 -15.57 33.75
N ILE A 768 21.55 -15.87 32.49
CA ILE A 768 21.07 -17.05 31.74
C ILE A 768 21.50 -18.35 32.43
N ILE A 769 22.78 -18.47 32.83
CA ILE A 769 23.30 -19.65 33.52
C ILE A 769 22.57 -19.86 34.86
N SER A 770 22.35 -18.79 35.63
CA SER A 770 21.60 -18.86 36.89
C SER A 770 20.16 -19.32 36.67
N LEU A 771 19.45 -18.74 35.69
CA LEU A 771 18.07 -19.10 35.36
C LEU A 771 17.94 -20.56 34.88
N CYS A 772 18.92 -21.09 34.14
CA CYS A 772 18.94 -22.52 33.78
C CYS A 772 19.09 -23.44 35.01
N ILE A 773 19.92 -23.05 35.99
CA ILE A 773 20.06 -23.77 37.27
C ILE A 773 18.77 -23.71 38.07
N ASP A 774 18.14 -22.53 38.17
CA ASP A 774 16.91 -22.31 38.95
C ASP A 774 15.69 -23.06 38.37
N LEU A 775 15.66 -23.28 37.05
CA LEU A 775 14.68 -24.14 36.37
C LEU A 775 15.02 -25.65 36.47
N GLY A 776 16.21 -26.02 36.94
CA GLY A 776 16.70 -27.40 37.00
C GLY A 776 17.29 -27.94 35.69
N GLU A 777 17.33 -27.14 34.62
CA GLU A 777 17.83 -27.48 33.29
C GLU A 777 19.37 -27.40 33.22
N LEU A 778 20.03 -28.25 34.03
CA LEU A 778 21.48 -28.24 34.19
C LEU A 778 22.26 -28.62 32.94
N ASP A 779 21.72 -29.46 32.07
CA ASP A 779 22.35 -29.78 30.78
C ASP A 779 22.39 -28.55 29.85
N ALA A 780 21.36 -27.70 29.88
CA ALA A 780 21.37 -26.42 29.17
C ALA A 780 22.39 -25.45 29.79
N ALA A 781 22.47 -25.37 31.12
CA ALA A 781 23.47 -24.54 31.81
C ALA A 781 24.92 -24.96 31.46
N VAL A 782 25.21 -26.27 31.47
CA VAL A 782 26.52 -26.84 31.10
C VAL A 782 26.84 -26.59 29.62
N ALA A 783 25.85 -26.75 28.73
CA ALA A 783 26.04 -26.47 27.31
C ALA A 783 26.33 -24.98 27.04
N VAL A 784 25.67 -24.06 27.75
CA VAL A 784 25.95 -22.61 27.65
C VAL A 784 27.37 -22.30 28.11
N VAL A 785 27.85 -22.88 29.22
CA VAL A 785 29.24 -22.69 29.67
C VAL A 785 30.24 -23.21 28.64
N ALA A 786 30.00 -24.39 28.04
CA ALA A 786 30.88 -24.94 27.00
C ALA A 786 30.92 -24.08 25.72
N ASP A 787 29.79 -23.47 25.33
CA ASP A 787 29.69 -22.52 24.22
C ASP A 787 30.55 -21.26 24.47
N LEU A 788 30.52 -20.75 25.71
CA LEU A 788 31.34 -19.60 26.13
C LEU A 788 32.83 -19.96 26.20
N GLU A 789 33.19 -21.15 26.69
CA GLU A 789 34.59 -21.62 26.69
C GLU A 789 35.15 -21.76 25.26
N THR A 790 34.41 -22.40 24.35
CA THR A 790 34.85 -22.59 22.96
C THR A 790 34.96 -21.28 22.17
N THR A 791 34.14 -20.28 22.49
CA THR A 791 34.21 -18.93 21.89
C THR A 791 35.20 -18.00 22.59
N GLY A 792 35.92 -18.48 23.62
CA GLY A 792 36.91 -17.69 24.36
C GLY A 792 36.27 -16.52 25.11
N ILE A 793 35.20 -16.78 25.85
CA ILE A 793 34.54 -15.85 26.76
C ILE A 793 34.74 -16.37 28.19
N LEU A 794 35.33 -15.54 29.05
CA LEU A 794 35.54 -15.90 30.45
C LEU A 794 34.21 -15.80 31.22
N VAL A 795 33.70 -16.95 31.64
CA VAL A 795 32.63 -17.07 32.65
C VAL A 795 33.21 -16.72 34.02
N SER A 796 32.42 -16.16 34.94
CA SER A 796 32.92 -15.84 36.29
C SER A 796 33.14 -17.12 37.11
N ASP A 797 34.20 -17.16 37.92
CA ASP A 797 34.47 -18.29 38.82
C ASP A 797 33.25 -18.61 39.71
N GLN A 798 32.50 -17.58 40.13
CA GLN A 798 31.32 -17.73 40.99
C GLN A 798 30.12 -18.38 40.28
N THR A 799 29.94 -18.17 38.97
CA THR A 799 28.89 -18.86 38.20
C THR A 799 29.33 -20.26 37.80
N LEU A 800 30.63 -20.47 37.55
CA LEU A 800 31.20 -21.78 37.24
C LEU A 800 31.15 -22.71 38.47
N ASP A 801 31.50 -22.22 39.67
CA ASP A 801 31.32 -22.92 40.95
C ASP A 801 29.86 -23.30 41.24
N ARG A 802 28.89 -22.45 40.85
CA ARG A 802 27.45 -22.75 40.99
C ARG A 802 27.03 -23.92 40.10
N VAL A 803 27.42 -23.93 38.83
CA VAL A 803 27.13 -25.04 37.90
C VAL A 803 27.73 -26.35 38.42
N ILE A 804 28.99 -26.34 38.87
CA ILE A 804 29.65 -27.50 39.46
C ILE A 804 28.91 -27.97 40.73
N SER A 805 28.57 -27.05 41.64
CA SER A 805 27.86 -27.36 42.88
C SER A 805 26.47 -27.94 42.65
N ALA A 806 25.74 -27.42 41.65
CA ALA A 806 24.41 -27.90 41.29
C ALA A 806 24.46 -29.30 40.64
N LYS A 807 25.43 -29.53 39.75
CA LYS A 807 25.69 -30.86 39.17
C LYS A 807 26.02 -31.91 40.25
N GLN A 808 26.94 -31.58 41.16
CA GLN A 808 27.29 -32.45 42.29
C GLN A 808 26.09 -32.77 43.20
N ARG A 809 25.08 -31.89 43.30
CA ARG A 809 23.85 -32.22 44.05
C ARG A 809 23.01 -33.28 43.35
N ILE A 810 22.86 -33.22 42.02
CA ILE A 810 22.14 -34.25 41.24
C ILE A 810 22.91 -35.57 41.21
N ASP A 811 24.24 -35.54 41.07
CA ASP A 811 25.07 -36.75 41.14
C ASP A 811 24.95 -37.42 42.53
N ASN A 812 24.79 -36.65 43.61
CA ASN A 812 24.57 -37.21 44.95
C ASN A 812 23.13 -37.71 45.19
N THR A 813 22.10 -37.07 44.64
CA THR A 813 20.71 -37.56 44.81
C THR A 813 20.43 -38.79 43.94
N SER A 814 20.96 -38.86 42.73
CA SER A 814 20.81 -40.03 41.84
C SER A 814 21.50 -41.29 42.41
N ASN A 815 22.67 -41.14 43.02
CA ASN A 815 23.34 -42.24 43.75
C ASN A 815 22.65 -42.61 45.08
N GLY A 816 21.74 -41.78 45.60
CA GLY A 816 21.06 -42.01 46.88
C GLY A 816 19.87 -42.97 46.86
N VAL A 817 19.39 -43.38 45.68
CA VAL A 817 18.10 -44.12 45.52
C VAL A 817 18.27 -45.66 45.53
N ILE A 818 19.50 -46.17 45.69
CA ILE A 818 19.80 -47.62 45.55
C ILE A 818 20.02 -48.34 46.90
N THR A 819 20.02 -47.63 48.04
CA THR A 819 20.28 -48.24 49.36
C THR A 819 19.28 -47.81 50.44
N ASP A 820 18.06 -48.35 50.41
CA ASP A 820 17.22 -48.45 51.61
C ASP A 820 16.23 -49.63 51.58
N GLU A 821 16.74 -50.84 51.30
CA GLU A 821 16.12 -52.10 51.77
C GLU A 821 17.06 -52.77 52.77
N GLY A 822 16.74 -52.72 54.07
CA GLY A 822 17.32 -53.65 55.05
C GLY A 822 17.63 -53.15 56.45
N LEU A 823 16.61 -52.88 57.27
CA LEU A 823 16.44 -53.50 58.61
C LEU A 823 15.07 -53.26 59.25
#